data_AF-M3JZL0-F1
#
_entry.id   AF-M3JZL0-F1
#
_cell.length_a   1.000
_cell.length_b   1.000
_cell.length_c   1.000
_cell.angle_alpha   90.00
_cell.angle_beta   90.00
_cell.angle_gamma   90.00
#
_symmetry.space_group_name_H-M   'P 1'
#
loop_
_entity.id
_entity.type
_entity.pdbx_description
1 polymer ?
#
loop_
_entity_poly.entity_id
_entity_poly.type
_entity_poly.pdbx_seq_one_letter_code
_entity_poly.pdbx_strand_id
1 'polypeptide(L)'
;VSSNGAASGTNHPELQLGVSNDSVREVWLESYPLQNLDSNGNLRPWQELEIYDGDNCTKISESTVIKVRLISKDIQVKSVLQKQLAFFTTDMRTVESLLEKSKVKFGKVGDDIILSEDPLNNIISFSNTKNELCKTHFKSADEYIEKTTKEILSQRELSMQPSDISNESQNGTSRKKKIGVMTSGGDAPGMNPAVRAVVRAGIYYGCDVYAVYEGYEGLVKGGDLLKKMEWADVRSFMSLGGTSIGTARCKEFREREGRLQGAYNMIINGIDALVVCGGDGSLTGADLFRSEWPSLVKELVDTGKLTQEQVDPYKHLTIVGLVGSIDNDMSGTDVTIGAFSSLERITEMVDYIGATAASHSRAFVVEVMGRHCGWLALMAGIATGADFIFIPERPPKAGEWKEQLKEVCSRHRSYGRRKTTVIVAEGAIDDELNPITSEEVKQVLVDLGLDTRNTILGHVQRGGTAVAFDRRLATLQGVEAVKAVLENTPETPSPMIGVLKHKIVRTPLVDAVKQTKAVAAAIESKDFDKAMSLRDNSFYDAYRYFRDISVYDNGGKQLSEDKRLNVAIVHVGAASAGLNAATRAVVLYSLSRGHNLFAVNDGFHGLANGYLKKLTWLDVEGWHSLGGSEIGTNRSLPSQDFGKVAYNLQKFNIQGLILVGGFEAFTSLHEMYDQKKNYPIFDIPMVVVPATVSNNVPGSEYSLGSDTCLDQLVSYCDAVIQSAASSRRRVFVVEVQGGHSGYVASYCGLITGALATYTPESKINLRELQGDIELLGKVFAADRGEDHNGTLIIRNEQASSVYSTQLVADIIKENANKRFETRTAIPGHVQQGYTPSAHDRVMAVRFSLKAMEFIEAWNGCYSKKERKLEIDDHSQVVIGIHGDTVEFTCIKKLYDTEANVLLRKGKTVHWTNMIEVSNILSGRSLLNKEERY
;
A
#
# COMPACT_ATOMS: atom_id res chain seq x y z
N VAL A 1 -19.28 -53.83 -18.18
CA VAL A 1 -18.88 -52.94 -17.07
C VAL A 1 -17.47 -52.47 -17.38
N SER A 2 -17.28 -51.19 -17.68
CA SER A 2 -15.93 -50.58 -17.70
C SER A 2 -15.82 -49.69 -16.47
N SER A 3 -14.72 -49.78 -15.75
CA SER A 3 -14.38 -48.91 -14.62
C SER A 3 -13.96 -47.50 -15.05
N ASN A 4 -13.74 -47.29 -16.35
CA ASN A 4 -13.40 -45.99 -16.91
C ASN A 4 -14.66 -45.31 -17.43
N GLY A 5 -14.95 -44.13 -16.88
CA GLY A 5 -15.99 -43.23 -17.35
C GLY A 5 -15.78 -42.80 -18.81
N ALA A 6 -16.75 -42.06 -19.35
CA ALA A 6 -16.94 -41.75 -20.77
C ALA A 6 -15.77 -41.07 -21.52
N ALA A 7 -14.63 -40.78 -20.87
CA ALA A 7 -13.54 -39.98 -21.45
C ALA A 7 -12.38 -40.77 -22.09
N SER A 8 -12.25 -42.10 -21.90
CA SER A 8 -11.04 -42.84 -22.35
C SER A 8 -11.15 -43.50 -23.74
N GLY A 9 -11.86 -42.87 -24.68
CA GLY A 9 -12.12 -43.42 -26.03
C GLY A 9 -11.03 -43.19 -27.07
N THR A 10 -9.78 -42.87 -26.71
CA THR A 10 -8.78 -42.40 -27.69
C THR A 10 -7.92 -43.48 -28.34
N ASN A 11 -7.93 -44.73 -27.89
CA ASN A 11 -6.98 -45.75 -28.36
C ASN A 11 -7.57 -46.88 -29.22
N HIS A 12 -8.87 -46.86 -29.55
CA HIS A 12 -9.48 -47.84 -30.47
C HIS A 12 -10.36 -47.15 -31.52
N PRO A 13 -10.00 -47.21 -32.82
CA PRO A 13 -10.70 -46.47 -33.88
C PRO A 13 -12.14 -46.97 -34.18
N GLU A 14 -12.57 -48.09 -33.59
CA GLU A 14 -13.96 -48.57 -33.68
C GLU A 14 -14.90 -47.99 -32.61
N LEU A 15 -14.39 -47.17 -31.68
CA LEU A 15 -15.15 -46.55 -30.59
C LEU A 15 -15.12 -45.02 -30.71
N GLN A 16 -15.91 -44.44 -31.62
CA GLN A 16 -16.21 -43.01 -31.54
C GLN A 16 -17.26 -42.78 -30.45
N LEU A 17 -16.90 -42.01 -29.42
CA LEU A 17 -17.82 -41.51 -28.38
C LEU A 17 -18.55 -42.58 -27.55
N GLY A 18 -17.95 -43.77 -27.40
CA GLY A 18 -18.47 -44.83 -26.53
C GLY A 18 -19.76 -45.51 -27.03
N VAL A 19 -20.24 -45.16 -28.23
CA VAL A 19 -21.35 -45.79 -28.93
C VAL A 19 -20.78 -46.81 -29.93
N SER A 20 -21.31 -48.01 -29.93
CA SER A 20 -20.88 -49.07 -30.84
C SER A 20 -21.50 -48.85 -32.22
N ASN A 21 -20.72 -48.94 -33.31
CA ASN A 21 -21.20 -48.71 -34.69
C ASN A 21 -22.32 -49.66 -35.14
N ASP A 22 -22.51 -50.77 -34.43
CA ASP A 22 -23.53 -51.78 -34.67
C ASP A 22 -24.82 -51.61 -33.85
N SER A 23 -24.89 -50.57 -33.01
CA SER A 23 -26.03 -50.29 -32.14
C SER A 23 -27.09 -49.43 -32.84
N VAL A 24 -28.33 -49.89 -32.83
CA VAL A 24 -29.52 -49.13 -33.27
C VAL A 24 -29.98 -48.18 -32.17
N ARG A 25 -29.81 -48.58 -30.91
CA ARG A 25 -30.07 -47.76 -29.72
C ARG A 25 -29.17 -48.20 -28.57
N GLU A 26 -28.61 -47.26 -27.83
CA GLU A 26 -27.91 -47.54 -26.58
C GLU A 26 -28.53 -46.77 -25.42
N VAL A 27 -28.55 -47.38 -24.23
CA VAL A 27 -28.92 -46.75 -22.96
C VAL A 27 -27.80 -47.02 -21.97
N TRP A 28 -27.25 -45.97 -21.38
CA TRP A 28 -26.21 -46.07 -20.36
C TRP A 28 -26.85 -45.79 -19.01
N LEU A 29 -26.86 -46.79 -18.15
CA LEU A 29 -27.35 -46.71 -16.79
C LEU A 29 -26.13 -46.57 -15.88
N GLU A 30 -26.02 -45.46 -15.17
CA GLU A 30 -24.95 -45.21 -14.23
C GLU A 30 -25.48 -45.26 -12.80
N SER A 31 -24.85 -46.09 -11.96
CA SER A 31 -24.99 -46.01 -10.52
C SER A 31 -23.91 -45.09 -9.99
N TYR A 32 -24.32 -43.92 -9.51
CA TYR A 32 -23.42 -42.95 -8.90
C TYR A 32 -22.76 -43.51 -7.63
N PRO A 33 -21.53 -43.09 -7.31
CA PRO A 33 -20.82 -43.52 -6.12
C PRO A 33 -21.51 -43.01 -4.85
N LEU A 34 -21.34 -43.74 -3.75
CA LEU A 34 -21.74 -43.31 -2.40
C LEU A 34 -20.97 -42.04 -2.01
N GLN A 35 -21.70 -41.01 -1.58
CA GLN A 35 -21.17 -39.70 -1.17
C GLN A 35 -21.96 -39.13 0.01
N ASN A 36 -21.35 -38.17 0.72
CA ASN A 36 -21.97 -37.46 1.84
C ASN A 36 -23.17 -36.65 1.37
N LEU A 37 -24.20 -36.61 2.20
CA LEU A 37 -25.35 -35.72 2.02
C LEU A 37 -25.13 -34.40 2.78
N ASP A 38 -25.74 -33.32 2.30
CA ASP A 38 -25.84 -32.05 3.00
C ASP A 38 -26.92 -32.12 4.10
N SER A 39 -27.08 -31.04 4.88
CA SER A 39 -28.10 -30.96 5.94
C SER A 39 -29.54 -31.03 5.42
N ASN A 40 -29.76 -30.90 4.11
CA ASN A 40 -31.06 -30.97 3.45
C ASN A 40 -31.29 -32.34 2.76
N GLY A 41 -30.33 -33.27 2.85
CA GLY A 41 -30.41 -34.59 2.23
C GLY A 41 -30.00 -34.63 0.74
N ASN A 42 -29.41 -33.57 0.20
CA ASN A 42 -28.86 -33.56 -1.16
C ASN A 42 -27.42 -34.08 -1.18
N LEU A 43 -26.97 -34.62 -2.31
CA LEU A 43 -25.57 -35.01 -2.50
C LEU A 43 -24.65 -33.78 -2.40
N ARG A 44 -23.62 -33.85 -1.54
CA ARG A 44 -22.58 -32.83 -1.52
C ARG A 44 -21.74 -32.91 -2.80
N PRO A 45 -21.43 -31.76 -3.45
CA PRO A 45 -20.50 -31.74 -4.56
C PRO A 45 -19.16 -32.38 -4.21
N TRP A 46 -18.56 -33.14 -5.14
CA TRP A 46 -17.29 -33.85 -4.95
C TRP A 46 -16.17 -32.92 -4.47
N GLN A 47 -16.15 -31.67 -4.96
CA GLN A 47 -15.16 -30.64 -4.65
C GLN A 47 -15.26 -30.10 -3.22
N GLU A 48 -16.37 -30.34 -2.52
CA GLU A 48 -16.61 -29.89 -1.16
C GLU A 48 -16.36 -30.99 -0.11
N LEU A 49 -15.99 -32.20 -0.55
CA LEU A 49 -15.67 -33.30 0.36
C LEU A 49 -14.27 -33.11 0.95
N GLU A 50 -14.11 -33.44 2.24
CA GLU A 50 -12.82 -33.32 2.96
C GLU A 50 -11.68 -34.10 2.32
N ILE A 51 -12.00 -35.19 1.63
CA ILE A 51 -11.03 -36.01 0.93
C ILE A 51 -10.50 -35.35 -0.35
N TYR A 52 -11.20 -34.38 -0.94
CA TYR A 52 -10.86 -33.82 -2.24
C TYR A 52 -9.51 -33.08 -2.22
N ASP A 53 -8.55 -33.52 -3.04
CA ASP A 53 -7.24 -32.87 -3.26
C ASP A 53 -6.93 -32.58 -4.73
N GLY A 54 -7.93 -32.62 -5.60
CA GLY A 54 -7.81 -32.37 -7.04
C GLY A 54 -8.36 -33.49 -7.90
N ASP A 55 -8.08 -33.44 -9.21
CA ASP A 55 -8.67 -34.33 -10.21
C ASP A 55 -8.26 -35.81 -10.06
N ASN A 56 -7.12 -36.07 -9.43
CA ASN A 56 -6.59 -37.42 -9.18
C ASN A 56 -6.92 -37.95 -7.77
N CYS A 57 -7.83 -37.30 -7.06
CA CYS A 57 -8.22 -37.68 -5.72
C CYS A 57 -8.78 -39.11 -5.65
N THR A 58 -8.34 -39.88 -4.65
CA THR A 58 -8.87 -41.22 -4.36
C THR A 58 -10.36 -41.15 -4.06
N LYS A 59 -11.17 -41.87 -4.85
CA LYS A 59 -12.64 -41.88 -4.70
C LYS A 59 -13.10 -42.82 -3.57
N ILE A 60 -14.17 -42.43 -2.87
CA ILE A 60 -14.80 -43.22 -1.79
C ILE A 60 -15.36 -44.55 -2.33
N SER A 61 -16.01 -44.48 -3.50
CA SER A 61 -16.50 -45.63 -4.24
C SER A 61 -16.45 -45.34 -5.74
N GLU A 62 -16.43 -46.40 -6.55
CA GLU A 62 -16.43 -46.28 -8.00
C GLU A 62 -17.86 -46.20 -8.55
N SER A 63 -18.06 -45.36 -9.57
CA SER A 63 -19.28 -45.35 -10.37
C SER A 63 -19.35 -46.61 -11.22
N THR A 64 -20.52 -47.24 -11.28
CA THR A 64 -20.72 -48.41 -12.13
C THR A 64 -21.62 -48.07 -13.30
N VAL A 65 -21.11 -48.23 -14.54
CA VAL A 65 -21.88 -47.99 -15.76
C VAL A 65 -22.26 -49.31 -16.44
N ILE A 66 -23.56 -49.50 -16.63
CA ILE A 66 -24.16 -50.59 -17.38
C ILE A 66 -24.64 -50.05 -18.73
N LYS A 67 -24.07 -50.55 -19.82
CA LYS A 67 -24.49 -50.20 -21.18
C LYS A 67 -25.43 -51.26 -21.73
N VAL A 68 -26.67 -50.88 -22.00
CA VAL A 68 -27.69 -51.72 -22.66
C VAL A 68 -27.74 -51.32 -24.13
N ARG A 69 -27.48 -52.28 -25.02
CA ARG A 69 -27.39 -52.05 -26.47
C ARG A 69 -28.47 -52.82 -27.20
N LEU A 70 -29.16 -52.16 -28.12
CA LEU A 70 -30.05 -52.76 -29.10
C LEU A 70 -29.28 -52.87 -30.42
N ILE A 71 -29.01 -54.09 -30.87
CA ILE A 71 -28.18 -54.37 -32.04
C ILE A 71 -29.08 -54.64 -33.26
N SER A 72 -28.62 -54.25 -34.45
CA SER A 72 -29.30 -54.56 -35.73
C SER A 72 -29.27 -56.08 -36.02
N LYS A 73 -30.29 -56.59 -36.72
CA LYS A 73 -30.62 -58.04 -36.80
C LYS A 73 -29.62 -58.95 -37.53
N ASP A 74 -28.46 -58.46 -37.98
CA ASP A 74 -27.51 -59.24 -38.80
C ASP A 74 -26.15 -59.54 -38.14
N ILE A 75 -26.02 -59.40 -36.82
CA ILE A 75 -24.80 -59.83 -36.12
C ILE A 75 -25.06 -61.15 -35.40
N GLN A 76 -24.43 -62.22 -35.89
CA GLN A 76 -24.27 -63.46 -35.13
C GLN A 76 -23.47 -63.12 -33.86
N VAL A 77 -24.18 -62.92 -32.75
CA VAL A 77 -23.56 -62.73 -31.43
C VAL A 77 -22.79 -64.02 -31.14
N LYS A 78 -21.45 -63.97 -31.28
CA LYS A 78 -20.55 -65.04 -30.83
C LYS A 78 -20.96 -65.44 -29.43
N SER A 79 -21.17 -66.74 -29.22
CA SER A 79 -21.66 -67.38 -27.98
C SER A 79 -21.42 -66.52 -26.74
N VAL A 80 -22.49 -65.97 -26.15
CA VAL A 80 -22.39 -65.20 -24.91
C VAL A 80 -21.97 -66.18 -23.82
N LEU A 81 -20.68 -66.21 -23.51
CA LEU A 81 -20.17 -66.82 -22.29
C LEU A 81 -20.93 -66.18 -21.13
N GLN A 82 -21.60 -66.99 -20.31
CA GLN A 82 -22.22 -66.53 -19.08
C GLN A 82 -21.18 -65.77 -18.25
N LYS A 83 -21.44 -64.50 -17.95
CA LYS A 83 -20.56 -63.68 -17.12
C LYS A 83 -21.13 -63.56 -15.71
N GLN A 84 -20.23 -63.43 -14.75
CA GLN A 84 -20.58 -63.07 -13.38
C GLN A 84 -20.31 -61.58 -13.17
N LEU A 85 -21.31 -60.85 -12.69
CA LEU A 85 -21.26 -59.42 -12.38
C LEU A 85 -21.48 -59.24 -10.87
N ALA A 86 -20.44 -58.82 -10.16
CA ALA A 86 -20.52 -58.55 -8.73
C ALA A 86 -20.66 -57.06 -8.45
N PHE A 87 -21.67 -56.69 -7.68
CA PHE A 87 -21.95 -55.33 -7.25
C PHE A 87 -21.87 -55.22 -5.72
N PHE A 88 -21.26 -54.14 -5.25
CA PHE A 88 -21.24 -53.79 -3.84
C PHE A 88 -22.48 -52.97 -3.47
N THR A 89 -23.09 -53.24 -2.32
CA THR A 89 -24.20 -52.45 -1.77
C THR A 89 -24.11 -52.38 -0.25
N THR A 90 -24.46 -51.23 0.33
CA THR A 90 -24.55 -51.05 1.78
C THR A 90 -25.95 -51.33 2.32
N ASP A 91 -26.94 -51.53 1.45
CA ASP A 91 -28.33 -51.81 1.81
C ASP A 91 -28.88 -53.05 1.08
N MET A 92 -28.61 -54.21 1.66
CA MET A 92 -29.06 -55.51 1.13
C MET A 92 -30.58 -55.69 1.21
N ARG A 93 -31.25 -55.05 2.18
CA ARG A 93 -32.70 -55.18 2.38
C ARG A 93 -33.48 -54.49 1.25
N THR A 94 -33.02 -53.32 0.83
CA THR A 94 -33.63 -52.60 -0.29
C THR A 94 -33.43 -53.35 -1.60
N VAL A 95 -32.25 -53.95 -1.82
CA VAL A 95 -32.00 -54.80 -3.01
C VAL A 95 -32.95 -56.00 -3.03
N GLU A 96 -33.12 -56.70 -1.90
CA GLU A 96 -34.07 -57.80 -1.78
C GLU A 96 -35.51 -57.37 -2.11
N SER A 97 -35.99 -56.29 -1.49
CA SER A 97 -37.33 -55.73 -1.73
C SER A 97 -37.54 -55.35 -3.20
N LEU A 98 -36.52 -54.79 -3.86
CA LEU A 98 -36.58 -54.42 -5.28
C LEU A 98 -36.59 -55.64 -6.20
N LEU A 99 -35.83 -56.69 -5.89
CA LEU A 99 -35.83 -57.94 -6.65
C LEU A 99 -37.18 -58.67 -6.53
N GLU A 100 -37.76 -58.71 -5.33
CA GLU A 100 -39.11 -59.23 -5.09
C GLU A 100 -40.17 -58.46 -5.87
N LYS A 101 -40.15 -57.12 -5.79
CA LYS A 101 -41.07 -56.24 -6.51
C LYS A 101 -40.96 -56.39 -8.02
N SER A 102 -39.75 -56.65 -8.52
CA SER A 102 -39.46 -56.85 -9.94
C SER A 102 -39.75 -58.28 -10.43
N LYS A 103 -40.18 -59.18 -9.54
CA LYS A 103 -40.49 -60.59 -9.83
C LYS A 103 -39.32 -61.37 -10.47
N VAL A 104 -38.08 -61.01 -10.13
CA VAL A 104 -36.88 -61.70 -10.61
C VAL A 104 -36.57 -62.83 -9.63
N LYS A 105 -36.14 -64.00 -10.14
CA LYS A 105 -35.70 -65.11 -9.28
C LYS A 105 -34.33 -64.78 -8.69
N PHE A 106 -34.22 -64.83 -7.37
CA PHE A 106 -32.96 -64.65 -6.67
C PHE A 106 -32.78 -65.71 -5.56
N GLY A 107 -31.53 -65.99 -5.21
CA GLY A 107 -31.14 -66.88 -4.12
C GLY A 107 -30.17 -66.17 -3.18
N LYS A 108 -30.19 -66.54 -1.90
CA LYS A 108 -29.26 -66.03 -0.89
C LYS A 108 -28.17 -67.04 -0.60
N VAL A 109 -26.92 -66.57 -0.54
CA VAL A 109 -25.77 -67.36 -0.10
C VAL A 109 -25.29 -66.75 1.21
N GLY A 110 -25.75 -67.32 2.33
CA GLY A 110 -25.59 -66.69 3.65
C GLY A 110 -26.43 -65.42 3.81
N ASP A 111 -26.09 -64.59 4.80
CA ASP A 111 -26.73 -63.28 5.04
C ASP A 111 -26.13 -62.14 4.21
N ASP A 112 -25.00 -62.40 3.54
CA ASP A 112 -24.12 -61.36 2.99
C ASP A 112 -24.13 -61.25 1.46
N ILE A 113 -24.66 -62.25 0.74
CA ILE A 113 -24.67 -62.28 -0.73
C ILE A 113 -26.05 -62.65 -1.28
N ILE A 114 -26.55 -61.83 -2.21
CA ILE A 114 -27.74 -62.12 -3.02
C ILE A 114 -27.30 -62.42 -4.45
N LEU A 115 -27.74 -63.55 -5.00
CA LEU A 115 -27.52 -63.96 -6.39
C LEU A 115 -28.81 -63.87 -7.19
N SER A 116 -28.74 -63.30 -8.38
CA SER A 116 -29.84 -63.19 -9.34
C SER A 116 -29.34 -63.46 -10.74
N GLU A 117 -30.26 -63.70 -11.69
CA GLU A 117 -29.92 -63.83 -13.11
C GLU A 117 -30.51 -62.68 -13.92
N ASP A 118 -29.79 -62.23 -14.95
CA ASP A 118 -30.28 -61.24 -15.92
C ASP A 118 -30.94 -61.91 -17.14
N PRO A 119 -31.62 -61.15 -18.02
CA PRO A 119 -32.25 -61.70 -19.24
C PRO A 119 -31.28 -62.32 -20.27
N LEU A 120 -29.97 -62.14 -20.10
CA LEU A 120 -28.91 -62.73 -20.93
C LEU A 120 -28.24 -63.94 -20.23
N ASN A 121 -28.84 -64.44 -19.14
CA ASN A 121 -28.34 -65.50 -18.27
C ASN A 121 -27.01 -65.18 -17.56
N ASN A 122 -26.63 -63.91 -17.40
CA ASN A 122 -25.50 -63.54 -16.55
C ASN A 122 -25.88 -63.70 -15.07
N ILE A 123 -24.92 -64.12 -14.25
CA ILE A 123 -25.08 -64.22 -12.80
C ILE A 123 -24.75 -62.86 -12.21
N ILE A 124 -25.73 -62.23 -11.57
CA ILE A 124 -25.57 -60.98 -10.82
C ILE A 124 -25.45 -61.30 -9.34
N SER A 125 -24.35 -60.89 -8.70
CA SER A 125 -24.17 -60.96 -7.25
C SER A 125 -24.19 -59.58 -6.63
N PHE A 126 -24.89 -59.42 -5.51
CA PHE A 126 -24.84 -58.24 -4.64
C PHE A 126 -24.21 -58.65 -3.31
N SER A 127 -23.20 -57.91 -2.86
CA SER A 127 -22.49 -58.17 -1.60
C SER A 127 -22.39 -56.91 -0.74
N ASN A 128 -22.42 -57.09 0.58
CA ASN A 128 -22.14 -56.04 1.57
C ASN A 128 -20.64 -55.89 1.91
N THR A 129 -19.78 -56.63 1.21
CA THR A 129 -18.32 -56.54 1.29
C THR A 129 -17.74 -55.91 0.01
N LYS A 130 -16.71 -55.07 0.16
CA LYS A 130 -16.13 -54.29 -0.95
C LYS A 130 -15.49 -55.16 -2.04
N ASN A 131 -14.92 -56.31 -1.67
CA ASN A 131 -14.40 -57.33 -2.59
C ASN A 131 -14.34 -58.70 -1.86
N GLU A 132 -14.11 -59.78 -2.62
CA GLU A 132 -14.10 -61.17 -2.10
C GLU A 132 -13.02 -61.43 -1.03
N LEU A 133 -12.01 -60.57 -0.92
CA LEU A 133 -10.92 -60.67 0.05
C LEU A 133 -11.18 -59.84 1.33
N CYS A 134 -12.21 -59.00 1.33
CA CYS A 134 -12.51 -58.06 2.40
C CYS A 134 -13.36 -58.71 3.49
N LYS A 135 -12.88 -58.71 4.74
CA LYS A 135 -13.62 -59.26 5.90
C LYS A 135 -14.57 -58.26 6.56
N THR A 136 -14.56 -57.00 6.13
CA THR A 136 -15.38 -55.94 6.74
C THR A 136 -16.71 -55.80 6.01
N HIS A 137 -17.78 -55.86 6.78
CA HIS A 137 -19.16 -55.83 6.30
C HIS A 137 -19.74 -54.46 6.66
N PHE A 138 -20.45 -53.82 5.72
CA PHE A 138 -21.02 -52.49 5.92
C PHE A 138 -22.54 -52.58 6.00
N LYS A 139 -23.14 -51.96 7.03
CA LYS A 139 -24.59 -52.02 7.27
C LYS A 139 -25.34 -50.75 6.84
N SER A 140 -24.61 -49.69 6.54
CA SER A 140 -25.16 -48.41 6.09
C SER A 140 -24.18 -47.66 5.19
N ALA A 141 -24.70 -46.73 4.39
CA ALA A 141 -23.88 -45.85 3.56
C ALA A 141 -22.96 -44.94 4.43
N ASP A 142 -23.48 -44.40 5.53
CA ASP A 142 -22.74 -43.50 6.42
C ASP A 142 -21.52 -44.19 7.05
N GLU A 143 -21.70 -45.43 7.53
CA GLU A 143 -20.60 -46.24 8.08
C GLU A 143 -19.49 -46.50 7.05
N TYR A 144 -19.87 -46.82 5.81
CA TYR A 144 -18.92 -47.03 4.72
C TYR A 144 -18.14 -45.75 4.40
N ILE A 145 -18.84 -44.62 4.31
CA ILE A 145 -18.23 -43.34 3.94
C ILE A 145 -17.30 -42.84 5.04
N GLU A 146 -17.71 -42.89 6.31
CA GLU A 146 -16.91 -42.42 7.44
C GLU A 146 -15.60 -43.20 7.54
N LYS A 147 -15.66 -44.53 7.44
CA LYS A 147 -14.48 -45.39 7.54
C LYS A 147 -13.52 -45.18 6.35
N THR A 148 -14.06 -45.13 5.13
CA THR A 148 -13.24 -44.94 3.93
C THR A 148 -12.60 -43.55 3.90
N THR A 149 -13.33 -42.52 4.34
CA THR A 149 -12.81 -41.16 4.48
C THR A 149 -11.62 -41.11 5.44
N LYS A 150 -11.75 -41.71 6.62
CA LYS A 150 -10.64 -41.80 7.59
C LYS A 150 -9.42 -42.55 7.03
N GLU A 151 -9.65 -43.65 6.32
CA GLU A 151 -8.57 -44.41 5.68
C GLU A 151 -7.82 -43.55 4.64
N ILE A 152 -8.55 -42.84 3.76
CA ILE A 152 -7.96 -41.95 2.76
C ILE A 152 -7.16 -40.81 3.42
N LEU A 153 -7.73 -40.14 4.43
CA LEU A 153 -7.08 -39.03 5.13
C LEU A 153 -5.82 -39.51 5.87
N SER A 154 -5.87 -40.66 6.54
CA SER A 154 -4.71 -41.23 7.24
C SER A 154 -3.57 -41.63 6.30
N GLN A 155 -3.89 -42.22 5.13
CA GLN A 155 -2.90 -42.51 4.10
C GLN A 155 -2.28 -41.24 3.53
N ARG A 156 -3.07 -40.17 3.39
CA ARG A 156 -2.58 -38.86 2.96
C ARG A 156 -1.61 -38.27 3.97
N GLU A 157 -1.95 -38.29 5.27
CA GLU A 157 -1.06 -37.83 6.34
C GLU A 157 0.29 -38.56 6.32
N LEU A 158 0.28 -39.88 6.10
CA LEU A 158 1.49 -40.70 5.96
C LEU A 158 2.30 -40.32 4.70
N SER A 159 1.64 -39.97 3.60
CA SER A 159 2.31 -39.57 2.34
C SER A 159 2.86 -38.13 2.37
N MET A 160 2.35 -37.28 3.25
CA MET A 160 2.80 -35.88 3.41
C MET A 160 3.94 -35.74 4.43
N GLN A 161 4.35 -36.83 5.11
CA GLN A 161 5.60 -36.82 5.86
C GLN A 161 6.77 -36.74 4.87
N PRO A 162 7.62 -35.71 4.95
CA PRO A 162 8.81 -35.65 4.11
C PRO A 162 9.71 -36.84 4.43
N SER A 163 10.18 -37.54 3.40
CA SER A 163 11.25 -38.52 3.53
C SER A 163 12.42 -37.87 4.27
N ASP A 164 12.75 -38.41 5.45
CA ASP A 164 13.84 -37.96 6.31
C ASP A 164 15.15 -37.75 5.53
N ILE A 165 15.42 -36.49 5.17
CA ILE A 165 16.75 -35.95 4.91
C ILE A 165 16.92 -34.80 5.91
N SER A 166 17.38 -35.14 7.11
CA SER A 166 18.22 -34.31 8.02
C SER A 166 18.14 -34.82 9.46
N ASN A 167 18.78 -35.95 9.72
CA ASN A 167 19.28 -36.26 11.06
C ASN A 167 20.74 -35.79 11.15
N GLU A 168 20.97 -34.48 11.16
CA GLU A 168 22.23 -33.92 11.63
C GLU A 168 22.01 -32.66 12.46
N SER A 169 22.59 -32.68 13.66
CA SER A 169 22.80 -31.58 14.62
C SER A 169 21.58 -31.06 15.41
N GLN A 170 21.10 -31.88 16.35
CA GLN A 170 20.59 -31.34 17.61
C GLN A 170 21.74 -30.70 18.39
N ASN A 171 22.00 -29.43 18.12
CA ASN A 171 22.73 -28.53 19.00
C ASN A 171 21.84 -27.30 19.27
N GLY A 172 21.23 -27.25 20.45
CA GLY A 172 20.58 -26.07 21.04
C GLY A 172 19.18 -25.76 20.51
N THR A 173 18.15 -26.38 21.08
CA THR A 173 16.75 -26.00 20.85
C THR A 173 16.46 -24.62 21.46
N SER A 174 16.64 -23.55 20.71
CA SER A 174 16.01 -22.26 21.03
C SER A 174 14.57 -22.30 20.51
N ARG A 175 13.64 -21.92 21.39
CA ARG A 175 12.22 -21.86 21.07
C ARG A 175 11.98 -20.76 20.03
N LYS A 176 11.26 -21.06 18.93
CA LYS A 176 10.85 -20.02 17.95
C LYS A 176 10.00 -18.96 18.65
N LYS A 177 10.40 -17.69 18.50
CA LYS A 177 9.67 -16.52 19.02
C LYS A 177 8.32 -16.40 18.32
N LYS A 178 7.24 -16.07 19.05
CA LYS A 178 5.91 -15.91 18.46
C LYS A 178 5.43 -14.47 18.62
N ILE A 179 5.15 -13.83 17.49
CA ILE A 179 4.79 -12.40 17.43
C ILE A 179 3.29 -12.29 17.14
N GLY A 180 2.53 -11.67 18.04
CA GLY A 180 1.17 -11.23 17.77
C GLY A 180 1.19 -9.88 17.04
N VAL A 181 0.43 -9.73 15.97
CA VAL A 181 0.17 -8.45 15.30
C VAL A 181 -1.30 -8.10 15.40
N MET A 182 -1.61 -6.87 15.80
CA MET A 182 -2.98 -6.40 15.96
C MET A 182 -3.15 -4.99 15.40
N THR A 183 -4.34 -4.71 14.87
CA THR A 183 -4.78 -3.36 14.51
C THR A 183 -5.87 -2.91 15.46
N SER A 184 -5.77 -1.70 15.99
CA SER A 184 -6.69 -1.21 17.02
C SER A 184 -6.93 0.29 16.89
N GLY A 185 -8.17 0.71 17.15
CA GLY A 185 -8.61 2.10 17.01
C GLY A 185 -9.38 2.34 15.71
N GLY A 186 -9.45 3.58 15.27
CA GLY A 186 -10.03 3.89 13.96
C GLY A 186 -9.11 3.40 12.84
N ASP A 187 -9.70 2.90 11.76
CA ASP A 187 -8.97 2.43 10.60
C ASP A 187 -8.22 3.58 9.90
N ALA A 188 -7.08 3.24 9.31
CA ALA A 188 -6.23 4.15 8.53
C ALA A 188 -5.67 3.40 7.31
N PRO A 189 -5.73 3.96 6.10
CA PRO A 189 -5.14 3.34 4.93
C PRO A 189 -3.63 3.12 5.13
N GLY A 190 -3.20 1.86 5.05
CA GLY A 190 -1.81 1.48 5.32
C GLY A 190 -1.66 0.44 6.43
N MET A 191 -2.70 0.21 7.25
CA MET A 191 -2.70 -0.86 8.25
C MET A 191 -2.49 -2.25 7.62
N ASN A 192 -3.14 -2.57 6.50
CA ASN A 192 -2.91 -3.82 5.78
C ASN A 192 -1.45 -3.97 5.29
N PRO A 193 -0.82 -2.99 4.60
CA PRO A 193 0.61 -3.02 4.31
C PRO A 193 1.50 -3.23 5.54
N ALA A 194 1.18 -2.61 6.68
CA ALA A 194 1.94 -2.79 7.94
C ALA A 194 1.84 -4.24 8.44
N VAL A 195 0.63 -4.81 8.52
CA VAL A 195 0.39 -6.20 8.93
C VAL A 195 1.13 -7.16 7.98
N ARG A 196 1.03 -6.95 6.67
CA ARG A 196 1.76 -7.75 5.66
C ARG A 196 3.26 -7.74 5.89
N ALA A 197 3.84 -6.57 6.18
CA ALA A 197 5.26 -6.43 6.43
C ALA A 197 5.68 -7.16 7.70
N VAL A 198 4.91 -7.04 8.79
CA VAL A 198 5.18 -7.75 10.07
C VAL A 198 5.12 -9.26 9.88
N VAL A 199 4.08 -9.79 9.22
CA VAL A 199 3.92 -11.22 8.95
C VAL A 199 5.09 -11.77 8.14
N ARG A 200 5.38 -11.18 6.98
CA ARG A 200 6.45 -11.69 6.10
C ARG A 200 7.84 -11.49 6.68
N ALA A 201 8.12 -10.37 7.33
CA ALA A 201 9.41 -10.17 7.99
C ALA A 201 9.60 -11.15 9.16
N GLY A 202 8.57 -11.37 9.99
CA GLY A 202 8.61 -12.34 11.08
C GLY A 202 8.97 -13.75 10.59
N ILE A 203 8.27 -14.21 9.54
CA ILE A 203 8.56 -15.51 8.89
C ILE A 203 10.00 -15.55 8.35
N TYR A 204 10.45 -14.50 7.68
CA TYR A 204 11.82 -14.41 7.13
C TYR A 204 12.92 -14.49 8.21
N TYR A 205 12.65 -13.95 9.40
CA TYR A 205 13.54 -14.02 10.55
C TYR A 205 13.32 -15.27 11.42
N GLY A 206 12.52 -16.24 10.96
CA GLY A 206 12.32 -17.53 11.64
C GLY A 206 11.33 -17.50 12.82
N CYS A 207 10.51 -16.46 12.93
CA CYS A 207 9.45 -16.33 13.93
C CYS A 207 8.12 -16.88 13.39
N ASP A 208 7.25 -17.34 14.28
CA ASP A 208 5.84 -17.56 13.95
C ASP A 208 5.06 -16.25 14.22
N VAL A 209 4.19 -15.84 13.29
CA VAL A 209 3.39 -14.62 13.44
C VAL A 209 1.92 -14.99 13.57
N TYR A 210 1.22 -14.35 14.51
CA TYR A 210 -0.20 -14.54 14.78
C TYR A 210 -0.94 -13.22 14.53
N ALA A 211 -2.00 -13.25 13.74
CA ALA A 211 -2.95 -12.14 13.67
C ALA A 211 -3.91 -12.20 14.87
N VAL A 212 -4.04 -11.07 15.55
CA VAL A 212 -5.06 -10.87 16.59
C VAL A 212 -6.21 -10.10 15.95
N TYR A 213 -7.32 -10.80 15.69
CA TYR A 213 -8.47 -10.22 15.03
C TYR A 213 -9.23 -9.27 15.96
N GLU A 214 -9.86 -8.23 15.42
CA GLU A 214 -10.66 -7.25 16.18
C GLU A 214 -9.88 -6.54 17.32
N GLY A 215 -8.56 -6.41 17.15
CA GLY A 215 -7.69 -5.68 18.07
C GLY A 215 -7.70 -6.21 19.50
N TYR A 216 -7.90 -5.34 20.49
CA TYR A 216 -7.93 -5.74 21.90
C TYR A 216 -9.11 -6.66 22.23
N GLU A 217 -10.19 -6.62 21.45
CA GLU A 217 -11.34 -7.49 21.70
C GLU A 217 -10.99 -8.95 21.43
N GLY A 218 -10.32 -9.24 20.31
CA GLY A 218 -9.84 -10.60 20.05
C GLY A 218 -8.70 -11.02 20.98
N LEU A 219 -7.86 -10.08 21.43
CA LEU A 219 -6.83 -10.39 22.43
C LEU A 219 -7.46 -10.91 23.73
N VAL A 220 -8.55 -10.29 24.20
CA VAL A 220 -9.27 -10.67 25.43
C VAL A 220 -10.10 -11.93 25.23
N LYS A 221 -10.80 -12.06 24.10
CA LYS A 221 -11.64 -13.23 23.81
C LYS A 221 -10.84 -14.51 23.55
N GLY A 222 -9.66 -14.40 22.94
CA GLY A 222 -8.80 -15.55 22.67
C GLY A 222 -9.36 -16.49 21.59
N GLY A 223 -8.87 -17.74 21.59
CA GLY A 223 -9.36 -18.80 20.70
C GLY A 223 -9.08 -18.51 19.21
N ASP A 224 -10.10 -18.68 18.37
CA ASP A 224 -10.01 -18.54 16.90
C ASP A 224 -9.65 -17.12 16.43
N LEU A 225 -9.75 -16.12 17.32
CA LEU A 225 -9.35 -14.74 17.03
C LEU A 225 -7.82 -14.54 17.10
N LEU A 226 -7.06 -15.53 17.57
CA LEU A 226 -5.59 -15.55 17.50
C LEU A 226 -5.15 -16.61 16.49
N LYS A 227 -5.02 -16.20 15.23
CA LYS A 227 -4.72 -17.13 14.13
C LYS A 227 -3.27 -17.02 13.71
N LYS A 228 -2.57 -18.15 13.61
CA LYS A 228 -1.24 -18.20 12.98
C LYS A 228 -1.36 -17.79 11.50
N MET A 229 -0.48 -16.90 11.07
CA MET A 229 -0.43 -16.38 9.70
C MET A 229 0.70 -17.04 8.92
N GLU A 230 0.39 -17.46 7.71
CA GLU A 230 1.33 -17.97 6.74
C GLU A 230 1.71 -16.88 5.72
N TRP A 231 2.76 -17.14 4.92
CA TRP A 231 3.28 -16.17 3.95
C TRP A 231 2.22 -15.72 2.92
N ALA A 232 1.34 -16.64 2.53
CA ALA A 232 0.30 -16.43 1.52
C ALA A 232 -0.89 -15.62 2.05
N ASP A 233 -1.19 -15.69 3.35
CA ASP A 233 -2.37 -15.07 3.97
C ASP A 233 -2.43 -13.54 3.79
N VAL A 234 -1.27 -12.90 3.56
CA VAL A 234 -1.13 -11.45 3.41
C VAL A 234 -0.79 -11.00 1.98
N ARG A 235 -0.98 -11.85 0.95
CA ARG A 235 -0.58 -11.56 -0.43
C ARG A 235 -1.20 -10.27 -0.99
N SER A 236 -2.50 -10.05 -0.77
CA SER A 236 -3.26 -8.92 -1.33
C SER A 236 -3.30 -7.67 -0.46
N PHE A 237 -2.77 -7.74 0.77
CA PHE A 237 -2.95 -6.69 1.78
C PHE A 237 -2.38 -5.33 1.34
N MET A 238 -1.45 -5.31 0.38
CA MET A 238 -0.84 -4.07 -0.09
C MET A 238 -1.82 -3.11 -0.77
N SER A 239 -2.83 -3.64 -1.47
CA SER A 239 -3.82 -2.88 -2.25
C SER A 239 -5.21 -2.84 -1.58
N LEU A 240 -5.33 -3.27 -0.31
CA LEU A 240 -6.58 -3.26 0.44
C LEU A 240 -6.65 -2.06 1.38
N GLY A 241 -7.79 -1.38 1.39
CA GLY A 241 -8.12 -0.34 2.37
C GLY A 241 -8.44 -0.92 3.76
N GLY A 242 -8.46 -0.04 4.77
CA GLY A 242 -8.76 -0.43 6.16
C GLY A 242 -7.79 -1.46 6.74
N THR A 243 -8.32 -2.41 7.50
CA THR A 243 -7.59 -3.54 8.08
C THR A 243 -8.34 -4.86 7.90
N SER A 244 -7.68 -5.87 7.33
CA SER A 244 -8.24 -7.19 7.04
C SER A 244 -8.29 -8.09 8.28
N ILE A 245 -7.57 -7.72 9.35
CA ILE A 245 -7.64 -8.39 10.65
C ILE A 245 -8.65 -7.69 11.59
N GLY A 246 -9.40 -6.71 11.10
CA GLY A 246 -10.43 -6.03 11.88
C GLY A 246 -9.88 -5.08 12.96
N THR A 247 -10.78 -4.31 13.55
CA THR A 247 -10.45 -3.41 14.66
C THR A 247 -11.72 -3.12 15.44
N ALA A 248 -11.67 -3.34 16.76
CA ALA A 248 -12.80 -3.11 17.65
C ALA A 248 -12.39 -2.35 18.92
N ARG A 249 -13.31 -1.53 19.43
CA ARG A 249 -13.14 -0.84 20.71
C ARG A 249 -13.45 -1.81 21.85
N CYS A 250 -12.42 -2.26 22.56
CA CYS A 250 -12.58 -3.16 23.70
C CYS A 250 -12.77 -2.38 25.02
N LYS A 251 -13.98 -2.42 25.59
CA LYS A 251 -14.25 -1.84 26.93
C LYS A 251 -13.58 -2.67 28.03
N GLU A 252 -13.62 -3.99 27.92
CA GLU A 252 -13.07 -4.93 28.91
C GLU A 252 -11.57 -4.73 29.13
N PHE A 253 -10.82 -4.39 28.07
CA PHE A 253 -9.38 -4.14 28.18
C PHE A 253 -9.02 -2.87 29.00
N ARG A 254 -9.99 -1.97 29.23
CA ARG A 254 -9.81 -0.84 30.16
C ARG A 254 -9.77 -1.30 31.61
N GLU A 255 -10.38 -2.45 31.91
CA GLU A 255 -10.36 -3.07 33.22
C GLU A 255 -9.18 -4.04 33.35
N ARG A 256 -8.68 -4.21 34.58
CA ARG A 256 -7.56 -5.11 34.86
C ARG A 256 -7.89 -6.57 34.54
N GLU A 257 -9.14 -7.00 34.76
CA GLU A 257 -9.59 -8.36 34.46
C GLU A 257 -9.49 -8.70 32.97
N GLY A 258 -9.87 -7.77 32.08
CA GLY A 258 -9.71 -7.95 30.65
C GLY A 258 -8.23 -8.05 30.24
N ARG A 259 -7.37 -7.23 30.83
CA ARG A 259 -5.91 -7.32 30.61
C ARG A 259 -5.34 -8.65 31.12
N LEU A 260 -5.77 -9.12 32.29
CA LEU A 260 -5.39 -10.43 32.84
C LEU A 260 -5.78 -11.57 31.88
N GLN A 261 -6.98 -11.51 31.30
CA GLN A 261 -7.44 -12.50 30.33
C GLN A 261 -6.64 -12.42 29.02
N GLY A 262 -6.32 -11.22 28.53
CA GLY A 262 -5.43 -11.04 27.38
C GLY A 262 -4.03 -11.63 27.59
N ALA A 263 -3.44 -11.43 28.77
CA ALA A 263 -2.15 -12.02 29.13
C ALA A 263 -2.22 -13.55 29.16
N TYR A 264 -3.29 -14.13 29.71
CA TYR A 264 -3.54 -15.57 29.70
C TYR A 264 -3.58 -16.12 28.26
N ASN A 265 -4.33 -15.48 27.37
CA ASN A 265 -4.47 -15.91 25.97
C ASN A 265 -3.15 -15.81 25.20
N MET A 266 -2.31 -14.81 25.47
CA MET A 266 -0.98 -14.72 24.87
C MET A 266 -0.08 -15.86 25.32
N ILE A 267 -0.02 -16.13 26.63
CA ILE A 267 0.87 -17.15 27.21
C ILE A 267 0.47 -18.56 26.75
N ILE A 268 -0.82 -18.88 26.69
CA ILE A 268 -1.30 -20.22 26.27
C ILE A 268 -0.99 -20.49 24.79
N ASN A 269 -1.07 -19.46 23.93
CA ASN A 269 -0.67 -19.55 22.52
C ASN A 269 0.85 -19.44 22.32
N GLY A 270 1.54 -19.07 23.39
CA GLY A 270 2.97 -18.86 23.47
C GLY A 270 3.51 -17.65 22.73
N ILE A 271 2.71 -16.59 22.70
CA ILE A 271 3.05 -15.29 22.17
C ILE A 271 3.77 -14.48 23.26
N ASP A 272 5.00 -14.07 22.98
CA ASP A 272 5.86 -13.30 23.88
C ASP A 272 6.17 -11.88 23.36
N ALA A 273 5.73 -11.57 22.13
CA ALA A 273 5.84 -10.27 21.52
C ALA A 273 4.53 -9.80 20.91
N LEU A 274 4.22 -8.51 21.04
CA LEU A 274 3.03 -7.89 20.48
C LEU A 274 3.41 -6.63 19.68
N VAL A 275 3.02 -6.61 18.41
CA VAL A 275 3.10 -5.44 17.54
C VAL A 275 1.70 -4.82 17.43
N VAL A 276 1.54 -3.61 17.96
CA VAL A 276 0.26 -2.89 17.98
C VAL A 276 0.28 -1.78 16.96
N CYS A 277 -0.55 -1.87 15.93
CA CYS A 277 -0.76 -0.81 14.94
C CYS A 277 -2.05 -0.04 15.26
N GLY A 278 -1.94 1.23 15.63
CA GLY A 278 -3.12 2.03 15.99
C GLY A 278 -2.80 3.47 16.35
N GLY A 279 -3.84 4.21 16.75
CA GLY A 279 -3.72 5.60 17.20
C GLY A 279 -3.24 5.74 18.64
N ASP A 280 -3.27 6.98 19.13
CA ASP A 280 -2.84 7.42 20.46
C ASP A 280 -3.39 6.55 21.62
N GLY A 281 -4.70 6.28 21.61
CA GLY A 281 -5.37 5.52 22.65
C GLY A 281 -4.97 4.03 22.66
N SER A 282 -4.79 3.45 21.47
CA SER A 282 -4.34 2.06 21.32
C SER A 282 -2.92 1.89 21.87
N LEU A 283 -2.02 2.81 21.51
CA LEU A 283 -0.64 2.81 21.95
C LEU A 283 -0.51 3.08 23.46
N THR A 284 -1.35 3.94 24.01
CA THR A 284 -1.45 4.14 25.47
C THR A 284 -1.89 2.85 26.19
N GLY A 285 -2.86 2.13 25.63
CA GLY A 285 -3.30 0.84 26.18
C GLY A 285 -2.20 -0.23 26.14
N ALA A 286 -1.39 -0.23 25.08
CA ALA A 286 -0.25 -1.14 24.94
C ALA A 286 0.82 -0.86 26.01
N ASP A 287 1.15 0.42 26.23
CA ASP A 287 2.12 0.82 27.25
C ASP A 287 1.70 0.40 28.66
N LEU A 288 0.44 0.66 29.02
CA LEU A 288 -0.14 0.22 30.30
C LEU A 288 -0.06 -1.30 30.43
N PHE A 289 -0.42 -2.04 29.39
CA PHE A 289 -0.41 -3.49 29.40
C PHE A 289 0.98 -4.08 29.64
N ARG A 290 2.03 -3.51 29.03
CA ARG A 290 3.41 -3.91 29.33
C ARG A 290 3.80 -3.60 30.77
N SER A 291 3.45 -2.42 31.27
CA SER A 291 3.80 -2.01 32.64
C SER A 291 3.18 -2.93 33.71
N GLU A 292 1.95 -3.41 33.46
CA GLU A 292 1.25 -4.31 34.37
C GLU A 292 1.63 -5.78 34.18
N TRP A 293 2.28 -6.15 33.07
CA TRP A 293 2.56 -7.55 32.69
C TRP A 293 3.16 -8.40 33.82
N PRO A 294 4.22 -7.97 34.55
CA PRO A 294 4.79 -8.79 35.62
C PRO A 294 3.79 -9.08 36.74
N SER A 295 2.89 -8.12 37.02
CA SER A 295 1.86 -8.28 38.05
C SER A 295 0.72 -9.20 37.58
N LEU A 296 0.32 -9.11 36.31
CA LEU A 296 -0.70 -9.98 35.71
C LEU A 296 -0.21 -11.43 35.65
N VAL A 297 1.04 -11.61 35.24
CA VAL A 297 1.71 -12.91 35.21
C VAL A 297 1.72 -13.57 36.59
N LYS A 298 2.10 -12.82 37.63
CA LYS A 298 2.08 -13.32 39.01
C LYS A 298 0.67 -13.70 39.45
N GLU A 299 -0.32 -12.87 39.13
CA GLU A 299 -1.73 -13.11 39.44
C GLU A 299 -2.27 -14.37 38.76
N LEU A 300 -1.87 -14.68 37.53
CA LEU A 300 -2.24 -15.92 36.83
C LEU A 300 -1.67 -17.18 37.51
N VAL A 301 -0.48 -17.08 38.13
CA VAL A 301 0.12 -18.17 38.91
C VAL A 301 -0.55 -18.29 40.27
N ASP A 302 -0.73 -17.18 40.98
CA ASP A 302 -1.33 -17.14 42.32
C ASP A 302 -2.79 -17.64 42.31
N THR A 303 -3.53 -17.37 41.23
CA THR A 303 -4.92 -17.85 41.04
C THR A 303 -5.01 -19.29 40.51
N GLY A 304 -3.87 -19.94 40.22
CA GLY A 304 -3.82 -21.30 39.70
C GLY A 304 -4.29 -21.45 38.25
N LYS A 305 -4.44 -20.35 37.49
CA LYS A 305 -4.79 -20.41 36.06
C LYS A 305 -3.65 -20.93 35.19
N LEU A 306 -2.40 -20.66 35.57
CA LEU A 306 -1.19 -21.13 34.90
C LEU A 306 -0.15 -21.59 35.93
N THR A 307 0.72 -22.52 35.53
CA THR A 307 1.83 -22.98 36.38
C THR A 307 3.06 -22.09 36.21
N GLN A 308 3.98 -22.11 37.20
CA GLN A 308 5.23 -21.36 37.12
C GLN A 308 6.08 -21.77 35.89
N GLU A 309 6.12 -23.06 35.56
CA GLU A 309 6.84 -23.59 34.39
C GLU A 309 6.26 -23.07 33.07
N GLN A 310 4.92 -22.93 32.98
CA GLN A 310 4.27 -22.40 31.78
C GLN A 310 4.60 -20.92 31.58
N VAL A 311 4.76 -20.18 32.66
CA VAL A 311 4.95 -18.73 32.64
C VAL A 311 6.42 -18.33 32.47
N ASP A 312 7.35 -19.19 32.91
CA ASP A 312 8.78 -18.88 32.95
C ASP A 312 9.38 -18.33 31.64
N PRO A 313 9.01 -18.83 30.44
CA PRO A 313 9.48 -18.29 29.17
C PRO A 313 8.90 -16.91 28.80
N TYR A 314 7.83 -16.46 29.45
CA TYR A 314 7.05 -15.26 29.11
C TYR A 314 7.04 -14.20 30.22
N LYS A 315 8.04 -14.21 31.10
CA LYS A 315 8.18 -13.24 32.20
C LYS A 315 8.16 -11.79 31.72
N HIS A 316 8.66 -11.54 30.52
CA HIS A 316 8.76 -10.22 29.93
C HIS A 316 7.95 -10.16 28.63
N LEU A 317 7.07 -9.17 28.52
CA LEU A 317 6.38 -8.87 27.29
C LEU A 317 7.18 -7.89 26.44
N THR A 318 7.42 -8.26 25.19
CA THR A 318 7.95 -7.34 24.18
C THR A 318 6.80 -6.62 23.49
N ILE A 319 6.74 -5.29 23.56
CA ILE A 319 5.75 -4.49 22.81
C ILE A 319 6.46 -3.57 21.84
N VAL A 320 5.96 -3.51 20.61
CA VAL A 320 6.35 -2.50 19.62
C VAL A 320 5.09 -1.81 19.08
N GLY A 321 5.11 -0.48 19.04
CA GLY A 321 4.02 0.34 18.53
C GLY A 321 4.25 0.81 17.09
N LEU A 322 3.24 0.72 16.25
CA LEU A 322 3.14 1.38 14.95
C LEU A 322 1.99 2.40 14.99
N VAL A 323 2.22 3.61 14.50
CA VAL A 323 1.19 4.66 14.56
C VAL A 323 0.31 4.63 13.32
N GLY A 324 -0.83 3.93 13.41
CA GLY A 324 -1.87 3.89 12.39
C GLY A 324 -2.97 4.90 12.73
N SER A 325 -2.85 6.13 12.20
CA SER A 325 -3.77 7.23 12.46
C SER A 325 -3.82 8.16 11.25
N ILE A 326 -5.02 8.62 10.88
CA ILE A 326 -5.20 9.64 9.83
C ILE A 326 -4.94 11.06 10.37
N ASP A 327 -5.01 11.25 11.69
CA ASP A 327 -5.04 12.59 12.32
C ASP A 327 -3.64 13.25 12.35
N ASN A 328 -2.57 12.45 12.17
CA ASN A 328 -1.17 12.84 12.37
C ASN A 328 -0.95 13.57 13.71
N ASP A 329 -1.53 13.03 14.77
CA ASP A 329 -1.61 13.65 16.09
C ASP A 329 -0.52 13.18 17.07
N MET A 330 0.18 12.09 16.74
CA MET A 330 1.17 11.46 17.59
C MET A 330 2.53 12.18 17.56
N SER A 331 2.96 12.71 18.71
CA SER A 331 4.30 13.28 18.86
C SER A 331 5.41 12.23 18.74
N GLY A 332 6.58 12.62 18.24
CA GLY A 332 7.73 11.73 18.08
C GLY A 332 7.82 11.02 16.72
N THR A 333 6.91 11.33 15.80
CA THR A 333 6.97 10.98 14.37
C THR A 333 6.50 12.19 13.55
N ASP A 334 7.12 12.45 12.40
CA ASP A 334 6.73 13.55 11.50
C ASP A 334 5.39 13.25 10.80
N VAL A 335 5.16 11.96 10.50
CA VAL A 335 4.00 11.47 9.77
C VAL A 335 3.54 10.12 10.33
N THR A 336 2.23 9.93 10.47
CA THR A 336 1.58 8.66 10.84
C THR A 336 1.06 7.91 9.62
N ILE A 337 0.95 6.58 9.73
CA ILE A 337 0.43 5.73 8.65
C ILE A 337 -1.05 6.09 8.41
N GLY A 338 -1.34 6.55 7.19
CA GLY A 338 -2.68 6.89 6.70
C GLY A 338 -2.97 8.39 6.64
N ALA A 339 -2.09 9.25 7.18
CA ALA A 339 -2.28 10.70 7.16
C ALA A 339 -2.28 11.26 5.73
N PHE A 340 -1.32 10.85 4.88
CA PHE A 340 -1.27 11.29 3.48
C PHE A 340 -2.39 10.69 2.65
N SER A 341 -2.80 9.44 2.92
CA SER A 341 -3.96 8.84 2.25
C SER A 341 -5.24 9.60 2.55
N SER A 342 -5.46 9.99 3.81
CA SER A 342 -6.58 10.84 4.20
C SER A 342 -6.52 12.21 3.53
N LEU A 343 -5.34 12.85 3.53
CA LEU A 343 -5.11 14.12 2.85
C LEU A 343 -5.41 14.04 1.34
N GLU A 344 -5.05 12.94 0.69
CA GLU A 344 -5.36 12.72 -0.73
C GLU A 344 -6.87 12.63 -0.96
N ARG A 345 -7.61 11.91 -0.10
CA ARG A 345 -9.08 11.85 -0.17
C ARG A 345 -9.71 13.23 0.03
N ILE A 346 -9.20 14.04 0.95
CA ILE A 346 -9.66 15.43 1.13
C ILE A 346 -9.42 16.23 -0.16
N THR A 347 -8.21 16.16 -0.69
CA THR A 347 -7.80 16.92 -1.88
C THR A 347 -8.63 16.52 -3.10
N GLU A 348 -8.83 15.23 -3.32
CA GLU A 348 -9.67 14.67 -4.38
C GLU A 348 -11.11 15.22 -4.30
N MET A 349 -11.72 15.19 -3.11
CA MET A 349 -13.09 15.70 -2.92
C MET A 349 -13.18 17.21 -3.13
N VAL A 350 -12.18 17.96 -2.68
CA VAL A 350 -12.13 19.42 -2.88
C VAL A 350 -11.89 19.78 -4.35
N ASP A 351 -11.12 18.98 -5.09
CA ASP A 351 -10.95 19.17 -6.54
C ASP A 351 -12.27 18.96 -7.29
N TYR A 352 -13.06 17.93 -6.94
CA TYR A 352 -14.42 17.74 -7.47
C TYR A 352 -15.33 18.93 -7.17
N ILE A 353 -15.30 19.44 -5.94
CA ILE A 353 -16.05 20.64 -5.53
C ILE A 353 -15.57 21.86 -6.34
N GLY A 354 -14.25 21.99 -6.54
CA GLY A 354 -13.63 23.12 -7.22
C GLY A 354 -14.14 23.32 -8.64
N ALA A 355 -14.37 22.22 -9.37
CA ALA A 355 -14.89 22.25 -10.75
C ALA A 355 -16.31 22.86 -10.83
N THR A 356 -17.20 22.50 -9.92
CA THR A 356 -18.57 23.06 -9.88
C THR A 356 -18.65 24.44 -9.23
N ALA A 357 -17.81 24.69 -8.22
CA ALA A 357 -17.76 25.96 -7.48
C ALA A 357 -17.42 27.15 -8.39
N ALA A 358 -16.46 26.97 -9.30
CA ALA A 358 -16.04 28.01 -10.24
C ALA A 358 -17.16 28.40 -11.23
N SER A 359 -17.99 27.43 -11.62
CA SER A 359 -19.08 27.62 -12.58
C SER A 359 -20.20 28.51 -12.02
N HIS A 360 -20.53 28.35 -10.74
CA HIS A 360 -21.62 29.08 -10.08
C HIS A 360 -21.18 30.23 -9.17
N SER A 361 -19.88 30.56 -9.13
CA SER A 361 -19.33 31.58 -8.22
C SER A 361 -19.64 31.36 -6.74
N ARG A 362 -19.62 30.09 -6.28
CA ARG A 362 -20.08 29.67 -4.95
C ARG A 362 -18.99 29.66 -3.89
N ALA A 363 -19.41 29.60 -2.63
CA ALA A 363 -18.55 29.28 -1.51
C ALA A 363 -18.81 27.86 -0.99
N PHE A 364 -17.77 27.20 -0.53
CA PHE A 364 -17.84 25.86 0.06
C PHE A 364 -17.11 25.84 1.39
N VAL A 365 -17.78 25.28 2.40
CA VAL A 365 -17.18 24.95 3.68
C VAL A 365 -16.98 23.44 3.72
N VAL A 366 -15.74 23.00 3.84
CA VAL A 366 -15.36 21.58 3.84
C VAL A 366 -14.92 21.20 5.23
N GLU A 367 -15.69 20.33 5.86
CA GLU A 367 -15.38 19.81 7.19
C GLU A 367 -14.53 18.54 7.06
N VAL A 368 -13.35 18.58 7.67
CA VAL A 368 -12.34 17.51 7.60
C VAL A 368 -12.14 16.88 8.97
N MET A 369 -11.85 15.58 8.99
CA MET A 369 -11.51 14.85 10.21
C MET A 369 -10.15 15.31 10.74
N GLY A 370 -9.84 14.94 11.97
CA GLY A 370 -8.57 15.26 12.61
C GLY A 370 -8.65 15.29 14.13
N ARG A 371 -9.84 15.13 14.72
CA ARG A 371 -10.13 15.19 16.16
C ARG A 371 -9.47 16.37 16.86
N HIS A 372 -8.26 16.20 17.40
CA HIS A 372 -7.52 17.22 18.17
C HIS A 372 -6.30 17.78 17.43
N CYS A 373 -6.15 17.48 16.13
CA CYS A 373 -5.03 17.89 15.31
C CYS A 373 -5.49 18.62 14.04
N GLY A 374 -4.93 19.80 13.78
CA GLY A 374 -5.20 20.59 12.60
C GLY A 374 -4.41 20.18 11.34
N TRP A 375 -3.61 19.12 11.38
CA TRP A 375 -2.70 18.75 10.28
C TRP A 375 -3.42 18.50 8.97
N LEU A 376 -4.51 17.74 8.97
CA LEU A 376 -5.30 17.49 7.76
C LEU A 376 -5.88 18.79 7.18
N ALA A 377 -6.46 19.64 8.02
CA ALA A 377 -7.02 20.93 7.59
C ALA A 377 -5.96 21.89 7.05
N LEU A 378 -4.80 21.96 7.71
CA LEU A 378 -3.69 22.81 7.28
C LEU A 378 -3.11 22.36 5.95
N MET A 379 -2.76 21.07 5.83
CA MET A 379 -2.18 20.54 4.60
C MET A 379 -3.19 20.58 3.45
N ALA A 380 -4.47 20.30 3.71
CA ALA A 380 -5.53 20.45 2.71
C ALA A 380 -5.70 21.92 2.30
N GLY A 381 -5.57 22.87 3.22
CA GLY A 381 -5.64 24.30 2.93
C GLY A 381 -4.55 24.73 1.94
N ILE A 382 -3.33 24.23 2.12
CA ILE A 382 -2.21 24.44 1.21
C ILE A 382 -2.45 23.75 -0.14
N ALA A 383 -2.80 22.47 -0.12
CA ALA A 383 -2.96 21.62 -1.31
C ALA A 383 -4.12 22.07 -2.22
N THR A 384 -5.19 22.63 -1.65
CA THR A 384 -6.40 23.05 -2.38
C THR A 384 -6.46 24.57 -2.60
N GLY A 385 -5.46 25.31 -2.10
CA GLY A 385 -5.44 26.76 -2.14
C GLY A 385 -6.64 27.39 -1.43
N ALA A 386 -7.06 26.85 -0.28
CA ALA A 386 -8.18 27.36 0.50
C ALA A 386 -7.99 28.84 0.86
N ASP A 387 -9.09 29.60 0.95
CA ASP A 387 -9.09 31.00 1.35
C ASP A 387 -8.76 31.14 2.85
N PHE A 388 -9.36 30.27 3.66
CA PHE A 388 -9.23 30.29 5.11
C PHE A 388 -9.29 28.86 5.67
N ILE A 389 -8.62 28.63 6.81
CA ILE A 389 -8.65 27.37 7.54
C ILE A 389 -8.95 27.61 9.03
N PHE A 390 -9.60 26.65 9.67
CA PHE A 390 -9.78 26.63 11.12
C PHE A 390 -9.10 25.40 11.71
N ILE A 391 -8.12 25.62 12.60
CA ILE A 391 -7.33 24.58 13.27
C ILE A 391 -7.25 24.83 14.78
N PRO A 392 -7.26 23.79 15.63
CA PRO A 392 -7.20 23.95 17.09
C PRO A 392 -5.88 24.53 17.60
N GLU A 393 -4.77 24.37 16.87
CA GLU A 393 -3.46 24.87 17.31
C GLU A 393 -3.32 26.39 17.18
N ARG A 394 -4.16 27.02 16.34
CA ARG A 394 -4.20 28.48 16.15
C ARG A 394 -5.64 28.95 16.00
N PRO A 395 -6.41 28.91 17.09
CA PRO A 395 -7.76 29.37 17.06
C PRO A 395 -7.79 30.89 16.84
N PRO A 396 -8.77 31.40 16.08
CA PRO A 396 -8.97 32.85 15.97
C PRO A 396 -9.70 33.37 17.21
N LYS A 397 -9.70 34.70 17.39
CA LYS A 397 -10.34 35.31 18.56
C LYS A 397 -11.86 35.21 18.53
N ALA A 398 -12.46 34.89 19.67
CA ALA A 398 -13.89 34.87 19.91
C ALA A 398 -14.51 36.25 19.58
N GLY A 399 -15.29 36.31 18.51
CA GLY A 399 -15.95 37.53 18.03
C GLY A 399 -15.29 38.25 16.86
N GLU A 400 -13.97 38.11 16.64
CA GLU A 400 -13.29 38.77 15.51
C GLU A 400 -13.21 37.87 14.26
N TRP A 401 -13.24 36.55 14.44
CA TRP A 401 -12.99 35.59 13.37
C TRP A 401 -13.99 35.69 12.20
N LYS A 402 -15.24 36.07 12.49
CA LYS A 402 -16.30 36.22 11.48
C LYS A 402 -15.99 37.35 10.50
N GLU A 403 -15.52 38.48 11.02
CA GLU A 403 -15.15 39.63 10.19
C GLU A 403 -13.84 39.39 9.44
N GLN A 404 -12.86 38.73 10.08
CA GLN A 404 -11.63 38.30 9.40
C GLN A 404 -11.93 37.36 8.22
N LEU A 405 -12.83 36.40 8.41
CA LEU A 405 -13.26 35.49 7.34
C LEU A 405 -13.91 36.26 6.18
N LYS A 406 -14.81 37.20 6.48
CA LYS A 406 -15.46 38.03 5.46
C LYS A 406 -14.46 38.89 4.70
N GLU A 407 -13.50 39.49 5.39
CA GLU A 407 -12.45 40.33 4.80
C GLU A 407 -11.62 39.52 3.78
N VAL A 408 -11.09 38.37 4.20
CA VAL A 408 -10.25 37.51 3.34
C VAL A 408 -11.03 37.04 2.12
N CYS A 409 -12.24 36.52 2.32
CA CYS A 409 -13.06 36.01 1.21
C CYS A 409 -13.47 37.12 0.23
N SER A 410 -13.82 38.31 0.74
CA SER A 410 -14.17 39.47 -0.10
C SER A 410 -12.98 39.95 -0.91
N ARG A 411 -11.80 39.99 -0.29
CA ARG A 411 -10.55 40.39 -0.95
C ARG A 411 -10.20 39.45 -2.10
N HIS A 412 -10.18 38.14 -1.87
CA HIS A 412 -9.91 37.19 -2.94
C HIS A 412 -10.93 37.26 -4.07
N ARG A 413 -12.23 37.44 -3.76
CA ARG A 413 -13.25 37.69 -4.79
C ARG A 413 -13.00 38.96 -5.58
N SER A 414 -12.54 40.04 -4.94
CA SER A 414 -12.20 41.29 -5.62
C SER A 414 -11.03 41.14 -6.61
N TYR A 415 -10.12 40.19 -6.37
CA TYR A 415 -9.07 39.81 -7.33
C TYR A 415 -9.57 38.95 -8.49
N GLY A 416 -10.84 38.55 -8.48
CA GLY A 416 -11.46 37.73 -9.53
C GLY A 416 -11.66 36.27 -9.15
N ARG A 417 -11.34 35.86 -7.91
CA ARG A 417 -11.59 34.49 -7.44
C ARG A 417 -13.09 34.19 -7.50
N ARG A 418 -13.47 33.15 -8.24
CA ARG A 418 -14.89 32.73 -8.38
C ARG A 418 -15.31 31.70 -7.34
N LYS A 419 -14.41 30.80 -6.98
CA LYS A 419 -14.64 29.74 -5.99
C LYS A 419 -14.05 30.13 -4.64
N THR A 420 -14.85 30.14 -3.58
CA THR A 420 -14.32 30.31 -2.21
C THR A 420 -14.35 28.97 -1.51
N THR A 421 -13.24 28.57 -0.90
CA THR A 421 -13.09 27.31 -0.18
C THR A 421 -12.58 27.60 1.22
N VAL A 422 -13.33 27.18 2.22
CA VAL A 422 -12.95 27.27 3.64
C VAL A 422 -12.87 25.86 4.21
N ILE A 423 -11.78 25.52 4.89
CA ILE A 423 -11.59 24.20 5.48
C ILE A 423 -11.71 24.30 7.00
N VAL A 424 -12.56 23.47 7.58
CA VAL A 424 -12.85 23.45 9.01
C VAL A 424 -12.43 22.09 9.56
N ALA A 425 -11.47 22.06 10.48
CA ALA A 425 -11.11 20.84 11.19
C ALA A 425 -12.24 20.42 12.14
N GLU A 426 -12.40 19.12 12.38
CA GLU A 426 -13.31 18.55 13.39
C GLU A 426 -13.10 19.17 14.78
N GLY A 427 -11.85 19.46 15.14
CA GLY A 427 -11.47 20.13 16.40
C GLY A 427 -11.41 21.65 16.32
N ALA A 428 -12.04 22.29 15.34
CA ALA A 428 -12.00 23.75 15.20
C ALA A 428 -12.64 24.44 16.42
N ILE A 429 -11.90 25.39 17.00
CA ILE A 429 -12.28 26.15 18.19
C ILE A 429 -11.85 27.62 18.05
N ASP A 430 -12.43 28.51 18.86
CA ASP A 430 -11.92 29.86 19.11
C ASP A 430 -10.97 29.92 20.33
N ASP A 431 -10.39 31.09 20.59
CA ASP A 431 -9.44 31.30 21.70
C ASP A 431 -10.08 31.16 23.09
N GLU A 432 -11.42 31.16 23.15
CA GLU A 432 -12.19 30.89 24.36
C GLU A 432 -12.52 29.40 24.55
N LEU A 433 -12.15 28.54 23.60
CA LEU A 433 -12.45 27.12 23.50
C LEU A 433 -13.90 26.81 23.08
N ASN A 434 -14.61 27.77 22.51
CA ASN A 434 -15.91 27.50 21.91
C ASN A 434 -15.71 26.80 20.55
N PRO A 435 -16.45 25.72 20.26
CA PRO A 435 -16.34 25.03 18.98
C PRO A 435 -16.81 25.93 17.84
N ILE A 436 -16.05 25.97 16.74
CA ILE A 436 -16.42 26.66 15.50
C ILE A 436 -16.98 25.62 14.53
N THR A 437 -18.29 25.61 14.35
CA THR A 437 -18.97 24.62 13.50
C THR A 437 -18.96 25.00 12.02
N SER A 438 -19.00 24.01 11.13
CA SER A 438 -19.09 24.25 9.68
C SER A 438 -20.37 25.01 9.29
N GLU A 439 -21.46 24.86 10.04
CA GLU A 439 -22.72 25.60 9.82
C GLU A 439 -22.59 27.09 10.23
N GLU A 440 -21.88 27.40 11.31
CA GLU A 440 -21.59 28.80 11.67
C GLU A 440 -20.74 29.50 10.62
N VAL A 441 -19.68 28.84 10.14
CA VAL A 441 -18.82 29.36 9.06
C VAL A 441 -19.64 29.60 7.79
N LYS A 442 -20.56 28.67 7.46
CA LYS A 442 -21.48 28.84 6.34
C LYS A 442 -22.38 30.05 6.51
N GLN A 443 -22.99 30.24 7.68
CA GLN A 443 -23.85 31.39 7.93
C GLN A 443 -23.10 32.70 7.72
N VAL A 444 -21.84 32.80 8.18
CA VAL A 444 -20.99 33.99 7.98
C VAL A 444 -20.77 34.30 6.49
N LEU A 445 -20.58 33.26 5.66
CA LEU A 445 -20.41 33.42 4.21
C LEU A 445 -21.73 33.74 3.49
N VAL A 446 -22.85 33.20 3.97
CA VAL A 446 -24.20 33.56 3.48
C VAL A 446 -24.52 35.02 3.80
N ASP A 447 -24.16 35.50 4.99
CA ASP A 447 -24.33 36.90 5.39
C ASP A 447 -23.49 37.85 4.53
N LEU A 448 -22.39 37.36 3.93
CA LEU A 448 -21.59 38.08 2.93
C LEU A 448 -22.24 38.09 1.53
N GLY A 449 -23.36 37.41 1.34
CA GLY A 449 -24.09 37.32 0.07
C GLY A 449 -23.65 36.16 -0.82
N LEU A 450 -23.00 35.14 -0.27
CA LEU A 450 -22.46 34.01 -1.04
C LEU A 450 -23.37 32.78 -0.92
N ASP A 451 -23.74 32.18 -2.07
CA ASP A 451 -24.38 30.87 -2.09
C ASP A 451 -23.38 29.82 -1.59
N THR A 452 -23.56 29.41 -0.33
CA THR A 452 -22.59 28.61 0.41
C THR A 452 -23.12 27.20 0.68
N ARG A 453 -22.29 26.19 0.43
CA ARG A 453 -22.61 24.78 0.68
C ARG A 453 -21.63 24.16 1.66
N ASN A 454 -22.15 23.30 2.54
CA ASN A 454 -21.31 22.49 3.42
C ASN A 454 -21.09 21.12 2.80
N THR A 455 -19.86 20.64 2.89
CA THR A 455 -19.50 19.26 2.56
C THR A 455 -18.76 18.67 3.76
N ILE A 456 -19.40 17.72 4.43
CA ILE A 456 -18.80 16.96 5.52
C ILE A 456 -18.29 15.66 4.91
N LEU A 457 -16.97 15.52 4.81
CA LEU A 457 -16.37 14.36 4.16
C LEU A 457 -16.62 13.06 4.94
N GLY A 458 -16.52 13.14 6.27
CA GLY A 458 -16.70 11.98 7.14
C GLY A 458 -15.75 10.82 6.79
N HIS A 459 -16.26 9.60 6.75
CA HIS A 459 -15.47 8.37 6.66
C HIS A 459 -14.79 8.12 5.30
N VAL A 460 -15.07 8.91 4.26
CA VAL A 460 -14.32 8.81 2.99
C VAL A 460 -12.82 9.09 3.19
N GLN A 461 -12.46 9.79 4.27
CA GLN A 461 -11.08 10.08 4.69
C GLN A 461 -10.36 8.86 5.29
N ARG A 462 -11.09 7.84 5.74
CA ARG A 462 -10.54 6.58 6.28
C ARG A 462 -10.52 5.45 5.27
N GLY A 463 -11.44 5.50 4.31
CA GLY A 463 -11.56 4.51 3.25
C GLY A 463 -10.55 4.67 2.12
N GLY A 464 -10.62 3.75 1.15
CA GLY A 464 -9.71 3.71 0.01
C GLY A 464 -8.40 2.98 0.29
N THR A 465 -7.63 2.75 -0.76
CA THR A 465 -6.30 2.12 -0.66
C THR A 465 -5.28 3.14 -0.17
N ALA A 466 -4.19 2.66 0.44
CA ALA A 466 -3.09 3.52 0.84
C ALA A 466 -2.41 4.13 -0.39
N VAL A 467 -2.08 5.42 -0.31
CA VAL A 467 -1.23 6.11 -1.31
C VAL A 467 0.20 5.57 -1.25
N ALA A 468 1.00 5.86 -2.28
CA ALA A 468 2.37 5.38 -2.41
C ALA A 468 3.22 5.65 -1.17
N PHE A 469 3.11 6.86 -0.61
CA PHE A 469 3.83 7.24 0.61
C PHE A 469 3.46 6.36 1.80
N ASP A 470 2.17 6.15 2.06
CA ASP A 470 1.70 5.33 3.19
C ASP A 470 2.01 3.84 2.99
N ARG A 471 1.94 3.31 1.75
CA ARG A 471 2.38 1.94 1.45
C ARG A 471 3.85 1.74 1.78
N ARG A 472 4.72 2.68 1.38
CA ARG A 472 6.15 2.64 1.71
C ARG A 472 6.34 2.76 3.21
N LEU A 473 5.74 3.77 3.84
CA LEU A 473 5.91 4.04 5.27
C LEU A 473 5.52 2.83 6.12
N ALA A 474 4.29 2.32 5.92
CA ALA A 474 3.78 1.16 6.63
C ALA A 474 4.63 -0.10 6.42
N THR A 475 5.09 -0.32 5.19
CA THR A 475 5.93 -1.48 4.87
C THR A 475 7.29 -1.41 5.56
N LEU A 476 7.97 -0.26 5.49
CA LEU A 476 9.27 -0.07 6.14
C LEU A 476 9.15 -0.12 7.67
N GLN A 477 8.12 0.53 8.24
CA GLN A 477 7.88 0.50 9.68
C GLN A 477 7.52 -0.91 10.17
N GLY A 478 6.75 -1.69 9.41
CA GLY A 478 6.39 -3.06 9.77
C GLY A 478 7.60 -4.01 9.82
N VAL A 479 8.54 -3.89 8.87
CA VAL A 479 9.81 -4.63 8.93
C VAL A 479 10.66 -4.20 10.11
N GLU A 480 10.75 -2.89 10.34
CA GLU A 480 11.51 -2.35 11.48
C GLU A 480 10.90 -2.76 12.82
N ALA A 481 9.58 -2.91 12.92
CA ALA A 481 8.92 -3.41 14.12
C ALA A 481 9.35 -4.84 14.45
N VAL A 482 9.48 -5.71 13.45
CA VAL A 482 9.98 -7.08 13.67
C VAL A 482 11.44 -7.07 14.11
N LYS A 483 12.29 -6.25 13.49
CA LYS A 483 13.69 -6.07 13.95
C LYS A 483 13.74 -5.58 15.40
N ALA A 484 12.89 -4.61 15.75
CA ALA A 484 12.78 -4.10 17.11
C ALA A 484 12.29 -5.15 18.12
N VAL A 485 11.40 -6.06 17.71
CA VAL A 485 10.98 -7.21 18.54
C VAL A 485 12.14 -8.17 18.81
N LEU A 486 12.98 -8.42 17.82
CA LEU A 486 14.10 -9.35 17.91
C LEU A 486 15.27 -8.79 18.73
N GLU A 487 15.50 -7.49 18.64
CA GLU A 487 16.58 -6.77 19.34
C GLU A 487 16.19 -6.32 20.76
N ASN A 488 14.92 -6.48 21.16
CA ASN A 488 14.44 -6.01 22.45
C ASN A 488 15.02 -6.82 23.61
N THR A 489 15.44 -6.13 24.68
CA THR A 489 15.81 -6.72 25.97
C THR A 489 14.85 -6.24 27.07
N PRO A 490 14.74 -6.94 28.21
CA PRO A 490 13.85 -6.53 29.30
C PRO A 490 13.99 -5.07 29.76
N GLU A 491 15.21 -4.51 29.66
CA GLU A 491 15.56 -3.14 30.05
C GLU A 491 15.20 -2.10 28.97
N THR A 492 15.02 -2.54 27.72
CA THR A 492 14.74 -1.65 26.60
C THR A 492 13.29 -1.15 26.68
N PRO A 493 13.03 0.18 26.73
CA PRO A 493 11.66 0.70 26.77
C PRO A 493 10.90 0.34 25.50
N SER A 494 9.56 0.37 25.54
CA SER A 494 8.74 -0.04 24.38
C SER A 494 9.00 0.91 23.24
N PRO A 495 9.51 0.46 22.09
CA PRO A 495 9.70 1.36 20.96
C PRO A 495 8.37 1.59 20.25
N MET A 496 8.13 2.84 19.91
CA MET A 496 7.24 3.28 18.85
C MET A 496 8.09 3.46 17.59
N ILE A 497 7.71 2.80 16.50
CA ILE A 497 8.34 3.03 15.21
C ILE A 497 7.70 4.26 14.58
N GLY A 498 8.53 5.26 14.29
CA GLY A 498 8.12 6.49 13.64
C GLY A 498 9.00 6.80 12.43
N VAL A 499 8.71 7.93 11.80
CA VAL A 499 9.62 8.55 10.84
C VAL A 499 10.04 9.89 11.41
N LEU A 500 11.35 10.13 11.49
CA LEU A 500 11.90 11.44 11.76
C LEU A 500 12.96 11.69 10.70
N LYS A 501 12.96 12.88 10.11
CA LYS A 501 13.99 13.24 9.11
C LYS A 501 14.03 12.26 7.94
N HIS A 502 12.86 11.87 7.44
CA HIS A 502 12.68 10.88 6.36
C HIS A 502 13.31 9.49 6.62
N LYS A 503 13.80 9.24 7.84
CA LYS A 503 14.39 7.98 8.29
C LYS A 503 13.46 7.32 9.30
N ILE A 504 13.38 5.99 9.23
CA ILE A 504 12.65 5.23 10.23
C ILE A 504 13.45 5.26 11.53
N VAL A 505 12.78 5.57 12.63
CA VAL A 505 13.38 5.70 13.96
C VAL A 505 12.57 4.91 14.98
N ARG A 506 13.22 4.60 16.11
CA ARG A 506 12.58 4.00 17.28
C ARG A 506 12.56 5.02 18.40
N THR A 507 11.38 5.48 18.78
CA THR A 507 11.17 6.46 19.86
C THR A 507 10.56 5.74 21.06
N PRO A 508 10.94 6.02 22.31
CA PRO A 508 10.24 5.45 23.46
C PRO A 508 8.75 5.80 23.45
N LEU A 509 7.90 4.78 23.47
CA LEU A 509 6.44 4.89 23.39
C LEU A 509 5.87 5.80 24.50
N VAL A 510 6.40 5.64 25.72
CA VAL A 510 6.03 6.43 26.89
C VAL A 510 6.22 7.93 26.65
N ASP A 511 7.33 8.31 26.03
CA ASP A 511 7.67 9.71 25.80
C ASP A 511 6.79 10.31 24.71
N ALA A 512 6.56 9.55 23.63
CA ALA A 512 5.65 9.93 22.55
C ALA A 512 4.21 10.16 23.06
N VAL A 513 3.69 9.26 23.90
CA VAL A 513 2.36 9.39 24.52
C VAL A 513 2.29 10.60 25.45
N LYS A 514 3.32 10.82 26.28
CA LYS A 514 3.38 11.98 27.19
C LYS A 514 3.38 13.31 26.44
N GLN A 515 4.20 13.42 25.39
CA GLN A 515 4.26 14.63 24.55
C GLN A 515 2.93 14.89 23.85
N THR A 516 2.28 13.86 23.32
CA THR A 516 0.96 13.98 22.68
C THR A 516 -0.09 14.51 23.65
N LYS A 517 -0.15 13.99 24.88
CA LYS A 517 -1.04 14.50 25.94
C LYS A 517 -0.72 15.94 26.35
N ALA A 518 0.54 16.37 26.26
CA ALA A 518 0.93 17.74 26.57
C ALA A 518 0.37 18.76 25.57
N VAL A 519 0.15 18.37 24.31
CA VAL A 519 -0.52 19.22 23.31
C VAL A 519 -1.96 19.47 23.69
N ALA A 520 -2.71 18.41 24.04
CA ALA A 520 -4.09 18.53 24.49
C ALA A 520 -4.20 19.41 25.75
N ALA A 521 -3.32 19.19 26.73
CA ALA A 521 -3.26 20.00 27.94
C ALA A 521 -2.95 21.48 27.66
N ALA A 522 -2.09 21.78 26.68
CA ALA A 522 -1.77 23.16 26.28
C ALA A 522 -2.98 23.85 25.64
N ILE A 523 -3.75 23.15 24.80
CA ILE A 523 -4.99 23.65 24.21
C ILE A 523 -6.02 23.91 25.33
N GLU A 524 -6.23 22.97 26.25
CA GLU A 524 -7.14 23.12 27.39
C GLU A 524 -6.77 24.31 28.29
N SER A 525 -5.47 24.59 28.45
CA SER A 525 -4.98 25.74 29.21
C SER A 525 -4.98 27.07 28.42
N LYS A 526 -5.52 27.09 27.20
CA LYS A 526 -5.51 28.25 26.28
C LYS A 526 -4.10 28.75 25.94
N ASP A 527 -3.09 27.87 26.01
CA ASP A 527 -1.70 28.15 25.65
C ASP A 527 -1.40 27.59 24.24
N PHE A 528 -1.98 28.26 23.24
CA PHE A 528 -1.88 27.84 21.84
C PHE A 528 -0.48 28.02 21.25
N ASP A 529 0.33 28.94 21.80
CA ASP A 529 1.73 29.09 21.41
C ASP A 529 2.54 27.86 21.80
N LYS A 530 2.35 27.37 23.03
CA LYS A 530 2.96 26.11 23.46
C LYS A 530 2.44 24.92 22.66
N ALA A 531 1.13 24.83 22.41
CA ALA A 531 0.56 23.76 21.58
C ALA A 531 1.21 23.71 20.18
N MET A 532 1.37 24.87 19.53
CA MET A 532 2.05 24.97 18.24
C MET A 532 3.55 24.61 18.33
N SER A 533 4.24 24.96 19.42
CA SER A 533 5.66 24.61 19.62
C SER A 533 5.92 23.13 19.89
N LEU A 534 4.89 22.40 20.34
CA LEU A 534 4.94 20.95 20.58
C LEU A 534 4.67 20.13 19.32
N ARG A 535 4.15 20.77 18.25
CA ARG A 535 4.09 20.18 16.90
C ARG A 535 5.48 20.24 16.26
N ASP A 536 5.67 19.47 15.20
CA ASP A 536 6.92 19.44 14.46
C ASP A 536 7.16 20.78 13.71
N ASN A 537 8.43 21.07 13.42
CA ASN A 537 8.82 22.31 12.73
C ASN A 537 8.17 22.45 11.34
N SER A 538 7.86 21.32 10.67
CA SER A 538 7.25 21.36 9.34
C SER A 538 5.80 21.84 9.41
N PHE A 539 5.07 21.50 10.47
CA PHE A 539 3.72 22.00 10.74
C PHE A 539 3.72 23.53 10.96
N TYR A 540 4.66 24.04 11.76
CA TYR A 540 4.78 25.48 11.98
C TYR A 540 5.12 26.25 10.68
N ASP A 541 6.08 25.73 9.91
CA ASP A 541 6.46 26.30 8.60
C ASP A 541 5.26 26.28 7.64
N ALA A 542 4.53 25.16 7.56
CA ALA A 542 3.34 25.03 6.73
C ALA A 542 2.26 26.07 7.08
N TYR A 543 1.97 26.25 8.38
CA TYR A 543 1.01 27.27 8.83
C TYR A 543 1.45 28.68 8.46
N ARG A 544 2.74 28.99 8.63
CA ARG A 544 3.30 30.27 8.24
C ARG A 544 3.17 30.52 6.73
N TYR A 545 3.54 29.54 5.92
CA TYR A 545 3.42 29.63 4.46
C TYR A 545 1.98 29.82 4.03
N PHE A 546 1.03 29.06 4.59
CA PHE A 546 -0.39 29.24 4.31
C PHE A 546 -0.87 30.67 4.56
N ARG A 547 -0.48 31.27 5.70
CA ARG A 547 -0.82 32.67 6.00
C ARG A 547 -0.18 33.66 5.03
N ASP A 548 1.09 33.45 4.69
CA ASP A 548 1.83 34.34 3.79
C ASP A 548 1.21 34.37 2.38
N ILE A 549 0.68 33.25 1.89
CA ILE A 549 0.06 33.15 0.55
C ILE A 549 -1.45 33.44 0.50
N SER A 550 -2.18 33.33 1.63
CA SER A 550 -3.66 33.42 1.64
C SER A 550 -4.23 34.53 2.54
N VAL A 551 -3.52 34.96 3.58
CA VAL A 551 -4.07 35.93 4.56
C VAL A 551 -3.39 37.29 4.47
N TYR A 552 -2.10 37.32 4.13
CA TYR A 552 -1.28 38.55 4.10
C TYR A 552 -1.18 39.21 2.72
N ASP A 553 -1.97 38.75 1.76
CA ASP A 553 -2.16 39.35 0.44
C ASP A 553 -2.83 40.75 0.49
N ASN A 554 -3.31 41.20 1.66
CA ASN A 554 -3.74 42.60 1.90
C ASN A 554 -2.61 43.62 1.93
N GLY A 555 -1.37 43.19 1.77
CA GLY A 555 -0.20 44.06 1.81
C GLY A 555 0.31 44.38 3.21
N GLY A 556 -0.27 43.79 4.27
CA GLY A 556 0.18 43.98 5.66
C GLY A 556 1.60 43.49 5.94
N LYS A 557 2.17 42.68 5.04
CA LYS A 557 3.57 42.22 5.08
C LYS A 557 4.42 42.73 3.91
N GLN A 558 3.98 43.77 3.19
CA GLN A 558 4.80 44.32 2.12
C GLN A 558 6.11 44.90 2.67
N LEU A 559 7.18 44.64 1.93
CA LEU A 559 8.47 45.25 2.17
C LEU A 559 8.46 46.70 1.68
N SER A 560 9.38 47.49 2.24
CA SER A 560 9.67 48.84 1.76
C SER A 560 10.14 48.81 0.31
N GLU A 561 9.89 49.88 -0.46
CA GLU A 561 10.10 49.88 -1.90
C GLU A 561 11.55 49.57 -2.31
N ASP A 562 12.52 49.99 -1.51
CA ASP A 562 13.96 49.72 -1.70
C ASP A 562 14.34 48.24 -1.56
N LYS A 563 13.50 47.45 -0.90
CA LYS A 563 13.70 46.01 -0.66
C LYS A 563 12.88 45.13 -1.61
N ARG A 564 12.09 45.71 -2.51
CA ARG A 564 11.28 44.96 -3.46
C ARG A 564 12.13 44.52 -4.65
N LEU A 565 12.09 43.22 -4.95
CA LEU A 565 12.87 42.59 -6.01
C LEU A 565 12.02 42.28 -7.25
N ASN A 566 12.66 42.26 -8.40
CA ASN A 566 12.19 41.60 -9.62
C ASN A 566 12.78 40.19 -9.68
N VAL A 567 11.95 39.17 -9.57
CA VAL A 567 12.36 37.76 -9.60
C VAL A 567 11.77 37.10 -10.83
N ALA A 568 12.52 36.22 -11.47
CA ALA A 568 12.05 35.41 -12.59
C ALA A 568 11.90 33.93 -12.18
N ILE A 569 10.92 33.25 -12.77
CA ILE A 569 10.73 31.80 -12.64
C ILE A 569 10.72 31.16 -14.03
N VAL A 570 11.44 30.05 -14.18
CA VAL A 570 11.57 29.31 -15.44
C VAL A 570 11.41 27.82 -15.20
N HIS A 571 10.66 27.15 -16.08
CA HIS A 571 10.55 25.70 -16.08
C HIS A 571 11.52 25.06 -17.07
N VAL A 572 12.31 24.09 -16.62
CA VAL A 572 13.39 23.49 -17.43
C VAL A 572 13.42 21.97 -17.25
N GLY A 573 13.05 21.24 -18.30
CA GLY A 573 13.03 19.78 -18.31
C GLY A 573 11.81 19.21 -19.01
N ALA A 574 11.45 17.99 -18.65
CA ALA A 574 10.15 17.42 -19.00
C ALA A 574 9.05 17.98 -18.10
N ALA A 575 7.79 17.87 -18.53
CA ALA A 575 6.65 18.16 -17.68
C ALA A 575 6.64 17.21 -16.47
N SER A 576 6.31 17.76 -15.31
CA SER A 576 6.06 17.02 -14.08
C SER A 576 4.87 17.64 -13.36
N ALA A 577 4.22 16.85 -12.52
CA ALA A 577 3.29 17.39 -11.55
C ALA A 577 4.04 18.32 -10.56
N GLY A 578 3.36 19.36 -10.07
CA GLY A 578 3.88 20.30 -9.08
C GLY A 578 4.55 21.57 -9.63
N LEU A 579 4.86 21.68 -10.93
CA LEU A 579 5.46 22.89 -11.52
C LEU A 579 4.56 24.13 -11.36
N ASN A 580 3.27 23.98 -11.68
CA ASN A 580 2.29 25.06 -11.55
C ASN A 580 2.03 25.42 -10.08
N ALA A 581 1.97 24.43 -9.19
CA ALA A 581 1.79 24.65 -7.75
C ALA A 581 2.97 25.42 -7.14
N ALA A 582 4.19 25.07 -7.53
CA ALA A 582 5.42 25.77 -7.18
C ALA A 582 5.37 27.23 -7.64
N THR A 583 5.07 27.45 -8.91
CA THR A 583 4.99 28.80 -9.49
C THR A 583 3.91 29.65 -8.82
N ARG A 584 2.72 29.08 -8.59
CA ARG A 584 1.63 29.75 -7.87
C ARG A 584 2.08 30.21 -6.48
N ALA A 585 2.76 29.35 -5.72
CA ALA A 585 3.23 29.68 -4.38
C ALA A 585 4.15 30.92 -4.40
N VAL A 586 5.13 30.94 -5.32
CA VAL A 586 6.05 32.07 -5.45
C VAL A 586 5.32 33.35 -5.86
N VAL A 587 4.36 33.28 -6.78
CA VAL A 587 3.58 34.46 -7.20
C VAL A 587 2.83 35.05 -6.01
N LEU A 588 2.05 34.24 -5.29
CA LEU A 588 1.22 34.72 -4.18
C LEU A 588 2.09 35.28 -3.05
N TYR A 589 3.19 34.62 -2.73
CA TYR A 589 4.15 35.13 -1.75
C TYR A 589 4.80 36.43 -2.22
N SER A 590 5.24 36.50 -3.48
CA SER A 590 5.84 37.72 -4.04
C SER A 590 4.89 38.91 -3.94
N LEU A 591 3.61 38.71 -4.25
CA LEU A 591 2.58 39.76 -4.14
C LEU A 591 2.37 40.20 -2.68
N SER A 592 2.35 39.27 -1.74
CA SER A 592 2.27 39.52 -0.29
C SER A 592 3.43 40.38 0.22
N ARG A 593 4.63 40.21 -0.37
CA ARG A 593 5.85 40.98 -0.03
C ARG A 593 6.03 42.25 -0.87
N GLY A 594 5.30 42.40 -1.98
CA GLY A 594 5.40 43.53 -2.92
C GLY A 594 6.46 43.34 -4.01
N HIS A 595 6.99 42.13 -4.19
CA HIS A 595 7.91 41.79 -5.27
C HIS A 595 7.20 41.68 -6.63
N ASN A 596 7.97 41.83 -7.71
CA ASN A 596 7.48 41.57 -9.07
C ASN A 596 7.98 40.20 -9.53
N LEU A 597 7.06 39.26 -9.79
CA LEU A 597 7.43 37.97 -10.37
C LEU A 597 7.18 37.94 -11.88
N PHE A 598 8.19 37.52 -12.63
CA PHE A 598 8.13 37.32 -14.07
C PHE A 598 8.19 35.82 -14.39
N ALA A 599 7.18 35.32 -15.10
CA ALA A 599 7.23 34.01 -15.73
C ALA A 599 8.01 34.08 -17.03
N VAL A 600 9.00 33.21 -17.16
CA VAL A 600 9.70 32.95 -18.43
C VAL A 600 8.91 31.88 -19.18
N ASN A 601 8.29 32.27 -20.28
CA ASN A 601 7.57 31.31 -21.11
C ASN A 601 8.55 30.44 -21.91
N ASP A 602 8.27 29.15 -22.07
CA ASP A 602 9.02 28.23 -22.93
C ASP A 602 10.53 28.08 -22.58
N GLY A 603 10.85 28.05 -21.29
CA GLY A 603 12.21 27.72 -20.82
C GLY A 603 13.28 28.73 -21.26
N PHE A 604 14.53 28.27 -21.41
CA PHE A 604 15.64 29.14 -21.82
C PHE A 604 15.52 29.62 -23.27
N HIS A 605 14.87 28.85 -24.14
CA HIS A 605 14.54 29.28 -25.49
C HIS A 605 13.70 30.57 -25.47
N GLY A 606 12.62 30.60 -24.69
CA GLY A 606 11.81 31.82 -24.58
C GLY A 606 12.51 32.92 -23.79
N LEU A 607 13.35 32.61 -22.81
CA LEU A 607 14.19 33.61 -22.14
C LEU A 607 15.14 34.31 -23.11
N ALA A 608 15.80 33.58 -24.01
CA ALA A 608 16.67 34.16 -25.04
C ALA A 608 15.89 35.06 -26.02
N ASN A 609 14.61 34.75 -26.27
CA ASN A 609 13.72 35.57 -27.11
C ASN A 609 13.01 36.70 -26.35
N GLY A 610 13.18 36.81 -25.02
CA GLY A 610 12.60 37.86 -24.19
C GLY A 610 11.13 37.65 -23.82
N TYR A 611 10.65 36.40 -23.80
CA TYR A 611 9.27 36.05 -23.46
C TYR A 611 9.03 36.02 -21.94
N LEU A 612 9.17 37.18 -21.29
CA LEU A 612 8.87 37.35 -19.87
C LEU A 612 7.51 38.02 -19.68
N LYS A 613 6.62 37.37 -18.92
CA LYS A 613 5.31 37.92 -18.52
C LYS A 613 5.30 38.17 -17.01
N LYS A 614 4.99 39.39 -16.59
CA LYS A 614 4.70 39.67 -15.17
C LYS A 614 3.40 38.96 -14.78
N LEU A 615 3.45 38.12 -13.74
CA LEU A 615 2.27 37.41 -13.25
C LEU A 615 1.51 38.24 -12.21
N THR A 616 0.19 38.14 -12.26
CA THR A 616 -0.75 38.72 -11.31
C THR A 616 -1.44 37.64 -10.48
N TRP A 617 -2.19 38.04 -9.45
CA TRP A 617 -2.92 37.10 -8.59
C TRP A 617 -3.86 36.20 -9.39
N LEU A 618 -4.60 36.78 -10.35
CA LEU A 618 -5.59 36.06 -11.15
C LEU A 618 -4.96 35.12 -12.19
N ASP A 619 -3.74 35.41 -12.67
CA ASP A 619 -3.06 34.54 -13.64
C ASP A 619 -2.79 33.14 -13.08
N VAL A 620 -2.59 33.02 -11.75
CA VAL A 620 -2.23 31.75 -11.08
C VAL A 620 -3.39 31.10 -10.33
N GLU A 621 -4.61 31.59 -10.54
CA GLU A 621 -5.79 31.01 -9.89
C GLU A 621 -6.01 29.57 -10.38
N GLY A 622 -6.21 28.64 -9.44
CA GLY A 622 -6.39 27.21 -9.75
C GLY A 622 -5.11 26.42 -10.08
N TRP A 623 -3.94 27.06 -10.22
CA TRP A 623 -2.69 26.38 -10.59
C TRP A 623 -2.17 25.38 -9.54
N HIS A 624 -2.74 25.37 -8.32
CA HIS A 624 -2.41 24.39 -7.30
C HIS A 624 -2.79 22.95 -7.70
N SER A 625 -3.83 22.77 -8.51
CA SER A 625 -4.36 21.45 -8.91
C SER A 625 -4.03 21.07 -10.36
N LEU A 626 -3.33 21.92 -11.10
CA LEU A 626 -2.99 21.67 -12.51
C LEU A 626 -1.65 20.95 -12.63
N GLY A 627 -1.64 19.78 -13.27
CA GLY A 627 -0.42 19.13 -13.73
C GLY A 627 0.22 19.85 -14.92
N GLY A 628 1.41 19.39 -15.32
CA GLY A 628 2.13 19.99 -16.44
C GLY A 628 2.67 21.39 -16.13
N SER A 629 2.69 22.27 -17.14
CA SER A 629 3.32 23.60 -17.06
C SER A 629 2.57 24.63 -17.89
N GLU A 630 1.89 25.57 -17.23
CA GLU A 630 1.14 26.65 -17.88
C GLU A 630 2.03 27.70 -18.55
N ILE A 631 3.26 27.90 -18.04
CA ILE A 631 4.26 28.79 -18.66
C ILE A 631 5.10 28.08 -19.73
N GLY A 632 4.83 26.81 -20.02
CA GLY A 632 5.65 25.99 -20.92
C GLY A 632 6.97 25.52 -20.30
N THR A 633 7.34 24.27 -20.57
CA THR A 633 8.60 23.66 -20.10
C THR A 633 9.23 22.86 -21.23
N ASN A 634 10.55 22.90 -21.33
CA ASN A 634 11.31 22.13 -22.30
C ASN A 634 12.75 21.94 -21.83
N ARG A 635 13.53 21.16 -22.59
CA ARG A 635 14.93 20.79 -22.26
C ARG A 635 15.97 21.77 -22.83
N SER A 636 15.58 22.99 -23.21
CA SER A 636 16.55 23.98 -23.68
C SER A 636 17.47 24.44 -22.56
N LEU A 637 18.73 24.69 -22.90
CA LEU A 637 19.78 25.11 -21.98
C LEU A 637 20.21 26.54 -22.30
N PRO A 638 20.73 27.31 -21.32
CA PRO A 638 21.23 28.66 -21.54
C PRO A 638 22.43 28.69 -22.50
N SER A 639 23.18 27.59 -22.63
CA SER A 639 24.28 27.45 -23.60
C SER A 639 23.89 27.63 -25.07
N GLN A 640 22.61 27.60 -25.42
CA GLN A 640 22.15 27.93 -26.77
C GLN A 640 22.48 29.37 -27.16
N ASP A 641 22.35 30.33 -26.23
CA ASP A 641 22.68 31.75 -26.45
C ASP A 641 22.82 32.50 -25.11
N PHE A 642 23.96 32.35 -24.43
CA PHE A 642 24.23 33.02 -23.16
C PHE A 642 24.08 34.54 -23.25
N GLY A 643 24.48 35.14 -24.38
CA GLY A 643 24.44 36.57 -24.59
C GLY A 643 23.02 37.13 -24.54
N LYS A 644 22.08 36.49 -25.24
CA LYS A 644 20.66 36.89 -25.19
C LYS A 644 20.02 36.61 -23.84
N VAL A 645 20.35 35.49 -23.19
CA VAL A 645 19.85 35.19 -21.84
C VAL A 645 20.30 36.28 -20.86
N ALA A 646 21.60 36.62 -20.85
CA ALA A 646 22.13 37.70 -20.03
C ALA A 646 21.50 39.06 -20.36
N TYR A 647 21.37 39.39 -21.65
CA TYR A 647 20.74 40.62 -22.11
C TYR A 647 19.31 40.76 -21.59
N ASN A 648 18.49 39.71 -21.68
CA ASN A 648 17.10 39.77 -21.22
C ASN A 648 17.01 39.82 -19.69
N LEU A 649 17.82 39.07 -18.95
CA LEU A 649 17.86 39.20 -17.48
C LEU A 649 18.20 40.64 -17.05
N GLN A 650 19.14 41.29 -17.73
CA GLN A 650 19.49 42.69 -17.48
C GLN A 650 18.38 43.65 -17.91
N LYS A 651 17.79 43.45 -19.10
CA LYS A 651 16.71 44.29 -19.65
C LYS A 651 15.49 44.35 -18.74
N PHE A 652 15.12 43.22 -18.13
CA PHE A 652 14.00 43.13 -17.18
C PHE A 652 14.42 43.39 -15.72
N ASN A 653 15.69 43.75 -15.49
CA ASN A 653 16.29 43.99 -14.18
C ASN A 653 16.02 42.85 -13.19
N ILE A 654 16.25 41.61 -13.60
CA ILE A 654 16.02 40.43 -12.76
C ILE A 654 17.12 40.34 -11.69
N GLN A 655 16.71 40.24 -10.43
CA GLN A 655 17.56 40.23 -9.22
C GLN A 655 17.56 38.87 -8.52
N GLY A 656 16.79 37.91 -9.02
CA GLY A 656 16.79 36.52 -8.57
C GLY A 656 16.12 35.60 -9.59
N LEU A 657 16.58 34.35 -9.68
CA LEU A 657 16.05 33.37 -10.64
C LEU A 657 15.71 32.05 -9.95
N ILE A 658 14.49 31.57 -10.13
CA ILE A 658 14.06 30.24 -9.67
C ILE A 658 13.91 29.32 -10.88
N LEU A 659 14.68 28.24 -10.91
CA LEU A 659 14.60 27.21 -11.95
C LEU A 659 13.84 26.02 -11.37
N VAL A 660 12.63 25.75 -11.87
CA VAL A 660 11.86 24.57 -11.45
C VAL A 660 11.99 23.49 -12.51
N GLY A 661 12.61 22.37 -12.17
CA GLY A 661 12.85 21.35 -13.19
C GLY A 661 13.82 20.23 -12.82
N GLY A 662 14.13 19.41 -13.82
CA GLY A 662 14.90 18.18 -13.66
C GLY A 662 16.41 18.40 -13.79
N PHE A 663 17.10 17.37 -14.31
CA PHE A 663 18.56 17.43 -14.52
C PHE A 663 18.98 18.58 -15.45
N GLU A 664 18.13 18.99 -16.41
CA GLU A 664 18.40 20.13 -17.28
C GLU A 664 18.39 21.46 -16.52
N ALA A 665 17.51 21.63 -15.52
CA ALA A 665 17.54 22.81 -14.65
C ALA A 665 18.85 22.86 -13.84
N PHE A 666 19.26 21.70 -13.32
CA PHE A 666 20.53 21.54 -12.62
C PHE A 666 21.74 21.88 -13.52
N THR A 667 21.79 21.35 -14.74
CA THR A 667 22.84 21.67 -15.72
C THR A 667 22.81 23.14 -16.11
N SER A 668 21.63 23.73 -16.32
CA SER A 668 21.49 25.13 -16.69
C SER A 668 22.05 26.07 -15.62
N LEU A 669 21.79 25.77 -14.34
CA LEU A 669 22.36 26.54 -13.23
C LEU A 669 23.89 26.46 -13.22
N HIS A 670 24.46 25.28 -13.47
CA HIS A 670 25.91 25.10 -13.57
C HIS A 670 26.51 25.86 -14.76
N GLU A 671 25.89 25.79 -15.93
CA GLU A 671 26.34 26.54 -17.11
C GLU A 671 26.39 28.06 -16.84
N MET A 672 25.36 28.60 -16.18
CA MET A 672 25.34 30.01 -15.80
C MET A 672 26.37 30.35 -14.71
N TYR A 673 26.64 29.43 -13.78
CA TYR A 673 27.71 29.56 -12.77
C TYR A 673 29.08 29.76 -13.45
N ASP A 674 29.41 28.93 -14.44
CA ASP A 674 30.70 29.00 -15.14
C ASP A 674 30.86 30.29 -15.96
N GLN A 675 29.75 30.85 -16.43
CA GLN A 675 29.72 32.03 -17.27
C GLN A 675 29.65 33.37 -16.51
N LYS A 676 29.66 33.36 -15.16
CA LYS A 676 29.65 34.59 -14.33
C LYS A 676 30.72 35.62 -14.70
N LYS A 677 31.91 35.15 -15.07
CA LYS A 677 33.03 36.04 -15.45
C LYS A 677 32.75 36.81 -16.75
N ASN A 678 31.99 36.20 -17.66
CA ASN A 678 31.67 36.76 -18.97
C ASN A 678 30.39 37.63 -18.90
N TYR A 679 29.46 37.28 -18.01
CA TYR A 679 28.18 37.97 -17.86
C TYR A 679 27.91 38.28 -16.37
N PRO A 680 28.23 39.50 -15.90
CA PRO A 680 28.07 39.87 -14.48
C PRO A 680 26.64 39.70 -13.94
N ILE A 681 25.62 39.82 -14.79
CA ILE A 681 24.21 39.61 -14.42
C ILE A 681 23.93 38.19 -13.93
N PHE A 682 24.78 37.20 -14.25
CA PHE A 682 24.62 35.84 -13.72
C PHE A 682 25.02 35.72 -12.25
N ASP A 683 25.56 36.76 -11.60
CA ASP A 683 25.92 36.71 -10.18
C ASP A 683 24.76 37.00 -9.22
N ILE A 684 23.53 37.13 -9.73
CA ILE A 684 22.31 37.16 -8.92
C ILE A 684 22.07 35.82 -8.21
N PRO A 685 21.32 35.79 -7.09
CA PRO A 685 20.94 34.53 -6.46
C PRO A 685 20.05 33.70 -7.37
N MET A 686 20.40 32.43 -7.54
CA MET A 686 19.64 31.48 -8.35
C MET A 686 19.43 30.18 -7.59
N VAL A 687 18.21 29.67 -7.62
CA VAL A 687 17.83 28.44 -6.91
C VAL A 687 17.20 27.45 -7.87
N VAL A 688 17.73 26.23 -7.94
CA VAL A 688 17.06 25.11 -8.60
C VAL A 688 16.14 24.43 -7.59
N VAL A 689 14.84 24.40 -7.89
CA VAL A 689 13.82 23.58 -7.24
C VAL A 689 13.67 22.28 -8.04
N PRO A 690 14.14 21.13 -7.53
CA PRO A 690 14.07 19.86 -8.25
C PRO A 690 12.63 19.44 -8.55
N ALA A 691 12.30 19.27 -9.83
CA ALA A 691 10.99 18.83 -10.31
C ALA A 691 11.15 17.87 -11.50
N THR A 692 10.90 16.59 -11.24
CA THR A 692 11.07 15.49 -12.19
C THR A 692 10.44 14.23 -11.59
N VAL A 693 9.85 13.38 -12.43
CA VAL A 693 9.35 12.06 -12.00
C VAL A 693 10.48 11.12 -11.57
N SER A 694 11.69 11.31 -12.13
CA SER A 694 12.80 10.36 -12.01
C SER A 694 13.58 10.45 -10.70
N ASN A 695 13.38 11.51 -9.91
CA ASN A 695 14.17 11.82 -8.72
C ASN A 695 15.69 11.69 -8.96
N ASN A 696 16.17 12.28 -10.07
CA ASN A 696 17.54 12.14 -10.55
C ASN A 696 18.40 13.41 -10.37
N VAL A 697 17.87 14.46 -9.73
CA VAL A 697 18.61 15.71 -9.50
C VAL A 697 19.53 15.55 -8.27
N PRO A 698 20.85 15.78 -8.40
CA PRO A 698 21.77 15.73 -7.26
C PRO A 698 21.43 16.76 -6.17
N GLY A 699 21.75 16.46 -4.92
CA GLY A 699 21.51 17.36 -3.78
C GLY A 699 20.10 17.34 -3.20
N SER A 700 19.22 16.43 -3.63
CA SER A 700 17.91 16.21 -3.00
C SER A 700 17.52 14.73 -3.03
N GLU A 701 16.93 14.23 -1.94
CA GLU A 701 16.29 12.91 -1.88
C GLU A 701 14.85 12.92 -2.42
N TYR A 702 14.32 14.08 -2.79
CA TYR A 702 12.96 14.25 -3.31
C TYR A 702 12.90 15.32 -4.42
N SER A 703 12.12 15.03 -5.46
CA SER A 703 11.80 15.98 -6.53
C SER A 703 10.29 16.07 -6.72
N LEU A 704 9.82 17.28 -7.00
CA LEU A 704 8.41 17.54 -7.29
C LEU A 704 7.96 16.71 -8.51
N GLY A 705 6.80 16.08 -8.38
CA GLY A 705 6.19 15.18 -9.35
C GLY A 705 6.58 13.70 -9.19
N SER A 706 7.53 13.37 -8.32
CA SER A 706 7.90 11.97 -8.07
C SER A 706 6.82 11.22 -7.29
N ASP A 707 6.16 11.87 -6.33
CA ASP A 707 5.09 11.26 -5.54
C ASP A 707 3.84 11.02 -6.39
N THR A 708 3.44 12.01 -7.19
CA THR A 708 2.35 11.87 -8.18
C THR A 708 2.61 10.71 -9.15
N CYS A 709 3.85 10.56 -9.61
CA CYS A 709 4.25 9.44 -10.47
C CYS A 709 4.04 8.09 -9.77
N LEU A 710 4.44 7.99 -8.51
CA LEU A 710 4.30 6.77 -7.72
C LEU A 710 2.84 6.42 -7.43
N ASP A 711 1.99 7.40 -7.12
CA ASP A 711 0.55 7.18 -6.93
C ASP A 711 -0.13 6.70 -8.22
N GLN A 712 0.30 7.24 -9.36
CA GLN A 712 -0.23 6.79 -10.64
C GLN A 712 0.24 5.37 -10.99
N LEU A 713 1.48 5.02 -10.64
CA LEU A 713 1.99 3.65 -10.75
C LEU A 713 1.29 2.70 -9.80
N VAL A 714 0.94 3.11 -8.58
CA VAL A 714 0.13 2.32 -7.65
C VAL A 714 -1.21 1.99 -8.28
N SER A 715 -1.94 3.01 -8.75
CA SER A 715 -3.26 2.82 -9.37
C SER A 715 -3.20 1.93 -10.61
N TYR A 716 -2.18 2.13 -11.44
CA TYR A 716 -1.95 1.31 -12.63
C TYR A 716 -1.61 -0.15 -12.28
N CYS A 717 -0.68 -0.36 -11.35
CA CYS A 717 -0.24 -1.70 -10.96
C CYS A 717 -1.34 -2.46 -10.22
N ASP A 718 -2.14 -1.81 -9.38
CA ASP A 718 -3.29 -2.45 -8.72
C ASP A 718 -4.29 -2.98 -9.76
N ALA A 719 -4.59 -2.22 -10.81
CA ALA A 719 -5.45 -2.67 -11.91
C ALA A 719 -4.82 -3.85 -12.69
N VAL A 720 -3.49 -3.82 -12.89
CA VAL A 720 -2.74 -4.92 -13.52
C VAL A 720 -2.78 -6.18 -12.65
N ILE A 721 -2.58 -6.05 -11.33
CA ILE A 721 -2.65 -7.17 -10.37
C ILE A 721 -4.05 -7.77 -10.37
N GLN A 722 -5.10 -6.93 -10.35
CA GLN A 722 -6.48 -7.39 -10.42
C GLN A 722 -6.76 -8.16 -11.72
N SER A 723 -6.27 -7.66 -12.86
CA SER A 723 -6.39 -8.34 -14.16
C SER A 723 -5.66 -9.69 -14.15
N ALA A 724 -4.44 -9.73 -13.61
CA ALA A 724 -3.64 -10.94 -13.49
C ALA A 724 -4.33 -11.99 -12.60
N ALA A 725 -4.86 -11.56 -11.45
CA ALA A 725 -5.63 -12.37 -10.53
C ALA A 725 -6.88 -12.95 -11.18
N SER A 726 -7.61 -12.14 -11.95
CA SER A 726 -8.86 -12.54 -12.61
C SER A 726 -8.64 -13.63 -13.67
N SER A 727 -7.56 -13.52 -14.45
CA SER A 727 -7.23 -14.55 -15.45
C SER A 727 -6.58 -15.80 -14.86
N ARG A 728 -6.18 -15.76 -13.58
CA ARG A 728 -5.36 -16.76 -12.87
C ARG A 728 -4.00 -17.00 -13.53
N ARG A 729 -3.01 -17.46 -12.74
CA ARG A 729 -1.68 -17.88 -13.21
C ARG A 729 -1.06 -16.96 -14.28
N ARG A 730 -0.99 -15.66 -13.99
CA ARG A 730 -0.45 -14.66 -14.91
C ARG A 730 0.56 -13.74 -14.24
N VAL A 731 1.60 -13.42 -14.99
CA VAL A 731 2.69 -12.50 -14.61
C VAL A 731 2.67 -11.29 -15.54
N PHE A 732 2.83 -10.10 -14.97
CA PHE A 732 3.09 -8.90 -15.75
C PHE A 732 4.52 -8.40 -15.56
N VAL A 733 5.18 -8.04 -16.66
CA VAL A 733 6.41 -7.25 -16.64
C VAL A 733 6.04 -5.80 -16.92
N VAL A 734 6.08 -4.98 -15.87
CA VAL A 734 5.71 -3.56 -15.92
C VAL A 734 6.96 -2.72 -16.12
N GLU A 735 7.00 -1.97 -17.23
CA GLU A 735 8.06 -1.00 -17.50
C GLU A 735 7.78 0.32 -16.78
N VAL A 736 8.78 0.88 -16.12
CA VAL A 736 8.65 2.11 -15.32
C VAL A 736 9.70 3.13 -15.77
N GLN A 737 9.30 4.39 -15.85
CA GLN A 737 10.18 5.49 -16.20
C GLN A 737 11.12 5.85 -15.05
N GLY A 738 12.20 6.57 -15.36
CA GLY A 738 13.18 7.01 -14.37
C GLY A 738 14.54 7.36 -14.97
N GLY A 739 14.68 7.26 -16.30
CA GLY A 739 15.98 7.33 -16.95
C GLY A 739 16.95 6.32 -16.31
N HIS A 740 18.20 6.75 -16.10
CA HIS A 740 19.21 5.91 -15.46
C HIS A 740 19.13 5.87 -13.92
N SER A 741 18.09 6.45 -13.31
CA SER A 741 17.82 6.37 -11.87
C SER A 741 16.83 5.25 -11.58
N GLY A 742 17.24 4.28 -10.76
CA GLY A 742 16.37 3.20 -10.29
C GLY A 742 15.35 3.60 -9.22
N TYR A 743 15.32 4.86 -8.75
CA TYR A 743 14.48 5.31 -7.63
C TYR A 743 13.01 4.90 -7.78
N VAL A 744 12.39 5.29 -8.91
CA VAL A 744 10.97 5.03 -9.16
C VAL A 744 10.70 3.52 -9.25
N ALA A 745 11.57 2.77 -9.91
CA ALA A 745 11.44 1.32 -10.02
C ALA A 745 11.57 0.62 -8.66
N SER A 746 12.57 0.99 -7.84
CA SER A 746 12.76 0.45 -6.50
C SER A 746 11.60 0.78 -5.56
N TYR A 747 11.11 2.01 -5.61
CA TYR A 747 9.96 2.43 -4.81
C TYR A 747 8.69 1.70 -5.28
N CYS A 748 8.41 1.69 -6.58
CA CYS A 748 7.28 0.97 -7.17
C CYS A 748 7.31 -0.52 -6.82
N GLY A 749 8.48 -1.16 -6.91
CA GLY A 749 8.66 -2.57 -6.53
C GLY A 749 8.24 -2.85 -5.08
N LEU A 750 8.64 -1.98 -4.15
CA LEU A 750 8.28 -2.07 -2.74
C LEU A 750 6.77 -1.93 -2.51
N ILE A 751 6.14 -0.91 -3.09
CA ILE A 751 4.73 -0.54 -2.81
C ILE A 751 3.69 -1.29 -3.66
N THR A 752 4.14 -2.07 -4.64
CA THR A 752 3.29 -3.00 -5.41
C THR A 752 3.52 -4.46 -5.02
N GLY A 753 4.55 -4.73 -4.22
CA GLY A 753 4.87 -6.08 -3.76
C GLY A 753 5.42 -6.93 -4.90
N ALA A 754 6.13 -6.29 -5.83
CA ALA A 754 6.72 -6.91 -7.00
C ALA A 754 7.62 -8.07 -6.61
N LEU A 755 7.60 -9.12 -7.43
CA LEU A 755 8.43 -10.29 -7.19
C LEU A 755 9.92 -9.95 -7.35
N ALA A 756 10.23 -9.30 -8.46
CA ALA A 756 11.55 -8.82 -8.83
C ALA A 756 11.46 -7.38 -9.33
N THR A 757 12.53 -6.62 -9.08
CA THR A 757 12.69 -5.25 -9.55
C THR A 757 14.02 -5.11 -10.26
N TYR A 758 14.01 -4.73 -11.53
CA TYR A 758 15.21 -4.50 -12.31
C TYR A 758 15.50 -3.00 -12.44
N THR A 759 16.71 -2.59 -12.04
CA THR A 759 17.12 -1.18 -12.04
C THR A 759 18.42 -0.98 -12.81
N PRO A 760 18.77 0.24 -13.26
CA PRO A 760 20.05 0.51 -13.91
C PRO A 760 21.27 0.31 -13.00
N GLU A 761 21.08 0.39 -11.67
CA GLU A 761 22.13 0.14 -10.68
C GLU A 761 22.40 -1.35 -10.45
N SER A 762 21.46 -2.23 -10.83
CA SER A 762 21.58 -3.69 -10.69
C SER A 762 21.78 -4.35 -12.05
N LYS A 763 22.69 -5.33 -12.14
CA LYS A 763 23.05 -5.95 -13.41
C LYS A 763 22.14 -7.11 -13.75
N ILE A 764 21.15 -6.90 -14.63
CA ILE A 764 20.37 -8.01 -15.19
C ILE A 764 21.30 -8.96 -15.97
N ASN A 765 21.36 -10.21 -15.51
CA ASN A 765 22.10 -11.28 -16.15
C ASN A 765 21.28 -12.58 -16.16
N LEU A 766 21.73 -13.58 -16.93
CA LEU A 766 20.98 -14.84 -17.08
C LEU A 766 20.76 -15.57 -15.75
N ARG A 767 21.72 -15.51 -14.81
CA ARG A 767 21.58 -16.16 -13.51
C ARG A 767 20.49 -15.50 -12.66
N GLU A 768 20.45 -14.17 -12.62
CA GLU A 768 19.38 -13.45 -11.93
C GLU A 768 18.00 -13.76 -12.51
N LEU A 769 17.89 -13.76 -13.85
CA LEU A 769 16.64 -14.06 -14.53
C LEU A 769 16.18 -15.51 -14.29
N GLN A 770 17.13 -16.47 -14.26
CA GLN A 770 16.84 -17.86 -13.90
C GLN A 770 16.30 -18.00 -12.48
N GLY A 771 16.94 -17.33 -11.50
CA GLY A 771 16.45 -17.33 -10.11
C GLY A 771 15.05 -16.72 -9.98
N ASP A 772 14.76 -15.66 -10.73
CA ASP A 772 13.44 -15.04 -10.75
C ASP A 772 12.38 -15.96 -11.40
N ILE A 773 12.74 -16.73 -12.44
CA ILE A 773 11.87 -17.75 -13.07
C ILE A 773 11.62 -18.93 -12.11
N GLU A 774 12.63 -19.38 -11.37
CA GLU A 774 12.48 -20.43 -10.36
C GLU A 774 11.52 -19.98 -9.25
N LEU A 775 11.67 -18.73 -8.78
CA LEU A 775 10.77 -18.14 -7.80
C LEU A 775 9.32 -18.12 -8.29
N LEU A 776 9.11 -17.68 -9.54
CA LEU A 776 7.78 -17.74 -10.17
C LEU A 776 7.24 -19.18 -10.21
N GLY A 777 8.09 -20.15 -10.55
CA GLY A 777 7.74 -21.56 -10.56
C GLY A 777 7.26 -22.07 -9.18
N LYS A 778 7.97 -21.71 -8.11
CA LYS A 778 7.58 -22.05 -6.72
C LYS A 778 6.28 -21.34 -6.32
N VAL A 779 6.15 -20.05 -6.63
CA VAL A 779 4.97 -19.23 -6.34
C VAL A 779 3.70 -19.79 -6.98
N PHE A 780 3.75 -20.20 -8.26
CA PHE A 780 2.60 -20.79 -8.95
C PHE A 780 2.43 -22.29 -8.69
N ALA A 781 3.44 -23.00 -8.19
CA ALA A 781 3.27 -24.39 -7.75
C ALA A 781 2.39 -24.48 -6.51
N ALA A 782 2.49 -23.50 -5.60
CA ALA A 782 1.63 -23.39 -4.43
C ALA A 782 0.21 -22.87 -4.75
N ASP A 783 -0.05 -22.39 -5.97
CA ASP A 783 -1.33 -21.81 -6.37
C ASP A 783 -2.40 -22.90 -6.58
N ARG A 784 -3.30 -23.03 -5.59
CA ARG A 784 -4.44 -23.97 -5.58
C ARG A 784 -5.70 -23.40 -6.23
N GLY A 785 -5.58 -22.37 -7.07
CA GLY A 785 -6.74 -21.68 -7.66
C GLY A 785 -7.36 -20.65 -6.71
N GLU A 786 -6.57 -20.15 -5.77
CA GLU A 786 -6.93 -19.11 -4.81
C GLU A 786 -7.20 -17.79 -5.53
N ASP A 787 -8.18 -17.04 -5.03
CA ASP A 787 -8.48 -15.70 -5.53
C ASP A 787 -7.32 -14.75 -5.18
N HIS A 788 -6.95 -13.86 -6.11
CA HIS A 788 -5.92 -12.80 -5.94
C HIS A 788 -4.43 -13.19 -6.11
N ASN A 789 -4.11 -14.21 -6.92
CA ASN A 789 -2.72 -14.66 -7.19
C ASN A 789 -1.97 -13.92 -8.32
N GLY A 790 -2.40 -12.72 -8.69
CA GLY A 790 -1.71 -11.90 -9.68
C GLY A 790 -0.31 -11.50 -9.23
N THR A 791 0.72 -11.76 -10.06
CA THR A 791 2.12 -11.40 -9.75
C THR A 791 2.67 -10.44 -10.80
N LEU A 792 3.57 -9.55 -10.40
CA LEU A 792 4.25 -8.64 -11.32
C LEU A 792 5.75 -8.54 -11.05
N ILE A 793 6.46 -8.07 -12.07
CA ILE A 793 7.86 -7.71 -12.07
C ILE A 793 7.95 -6.25 -12.50
N ILE A 794 8.72 -5.45 -11.77
CA ILE A 794 8.99 -4.05 -12.11
C ILE A 794 10.32 -3.95 -12.84
N ARG A 795 10.35 -3.17 -13.92
CA ARG A 795 11.57 -2.97 -14.70
C ARG A 795 11.70 -1.50 -15.09
N ASN A 796 12.83 -0.88 -14.72
CA ASN A 796 13.17 0.43 -15.23
C ASN A 796 13.49 0.39 -16.74
N GLU A 797 13.06 1.41 -17.49
CA GLU A 797 13.26 1.51 -18.94
C GLU A 797 14.74 1.39 -19.38
N GLN A 798 15.68 1.91 -18.59
CA GLN A 798 17.13 1.87 -18.81
C GLN A 798 17.86 0.77 -18.01
N ALA A 799 17.14 -0.22 -17.46
CA ALA A 799 17.78 -1.27 -16.66
C ALA A 799 18.74 -2.15 -17.49
N SER A 800 18.41 -2.41 -18.76
CA SER A 800 19.31 -3.10 -19.69
C SER A 800 18.94 -2.73 -21.13
N SER A 801 19.95 -2.52 -21.97
CA SER A 801 19.80 -2.34 -23.42
C SER A 801 19.51 -3.64 -24.17
N VAL A 802 19.77 -4.80 -23.56
CA VAL A 802 19.63 -6.13 -24.19
C VAL A 802 18.35 -6.80 -23.74
N TYR A 803 18.23 -7.07 -22.44
CA TYR A 803 17.00 -7.58 -21.87
C TYR A 803 16.01 -6.44 -21.93
N SER A 804 15.08 -6.40 -22.87
CA SER A 804 13.99 -5.43 -22.92
C SER A 804 12.78 -5.92 -22.13
N THR A 805 11.78 -5.08 -21.88
CA THR A 805 10.52 -5.48 -21.23
C THR A 805 9.86 -6.65 -21.96
N GLN A 806 9.84 -6.58 -23.29
CA GLN A 806 9.31 -7.64 -24.15
C GLN A 806 10.15 -8.92 -24.07
N LEU A 807 11.48 -8.81 -24.18
CA LEU A 807 12.36 -9.97 -24.15
C LEU A 807 12.31 -10.70 -22.80
N VAL A 808 12.28 -9.97 -21.68
CA VAL A 808 12.11 -10.57 -20.34
C VAL A 808 10.77 -11.31 -20.26
N ALA A 809 9.69 -10.71 -20.74
CA ALA A 809 8.38 -11.35 -20.73
C ALA A 809 8.34 -12.64 -21.56
N ASP A 810 8.96 -12.62 -22.74
CA ASP A 810 9.02 -13.77 -23.66
C ASP A 810 9.88 -14.90 -23.10
N ILE A 811 11.04 -14.59 -22.49
CA ILE A 811 11.88 -15.60 -21.83
C ILE A 811 11.10 -16.29 -20.69
N ILE A 812 10.40 -15.52 -19.86
CA ILE A 812 9.58 -16.07 -18.76
C ILE A 812 8.46 -16.95 -19.35
N LYS A 813 7.79 -16.48 -20.41
CA LYS A 813 6.69 -17.22 -21.06
C LYS A 813 7.16 -18.56 -21.63
N GLU A 814 8.33 -18.61 -22.25
CA GLU A 814 8.90 -19.84 -22.81
C GLU A 814 9.29 -20.84 -21.70
N ASN A 815 9.88 -20.36 -20.61
CA ASN A 815 10.25 -21.20 -19.45
C ASN A 815 9.05 -21.63 -18.59
N ALA A 816 7.91 -20.93 -18.70
CA ALA A 816 6.71 -21.28 -17.94
C ALA A 816 6.13 -22.66 -18.33
N ASN A 817 6.48 -23.24 -19.49
CA ASN A 817 6.00 -24.54 -19.95
C ASN A 817 4.46 -24.70 -19.86
N LYS A 818 3.73 -23.63 -20.25
CA LYS A 818 2.25 -23.52 -20.16
C LYS A 818 1.68 -23.58 -18.73
N ARG A 819 2.49 -23.46 -17.68
CA ARG A 819 2.01 -23.39 -16.28
C ARG A 819 1.41 -22.03 -15.94
N PHE A 820 1.93 -20.96 -16.52
CA PHE A 820 1.43 -19.59 -16.35
C PHE A 820 1.71 -18.76 -17.61
N GLU A 821 1.00 -17.64 -17.76
CA GLU A 821 1.18 -16.72 -18.87
C GLU A 821 1.94 -15.45 -18.45
N THR A 822 2.66 -14.85 -19.40
CA THR A 822 3.31 -13.54 -19.20
C THR A 822 2.72 -12.49 -20.12
N ARG A 823 2.62 -11.25 -19.64
CA ARG A 823 2.23 -10.06 -20.40
C ARG A 823 3.13 -8.88 -20.06
N THR A 824 3.19 -7.89 -20.95
CA THR A 824 3.90 -6.63 -20.72
C THR A 824 2.90 -5.53 -20.38
N ALA A 825 3.33 -4.54 -19.62
CA ALA A 825 2.54 -3.34 -19.32
C ALA A 825 3.47 -2.12 -19.31
N ILE A 826 3.12 -1.08 -20.06
CA ILE A 826 3.97 0.11 -20.24
C ILE A 826 3.08 1.34 -19.98
N PRO A 827 3.03 1.87 -18.75
CA PRO A 827 2.27 3.08 -18.41
C PRO A 827 2.70 4.29 -19.25
N GLY A 828 4.00 4.38 -19.59
CA GLY A 828 4.55 5.47 -20.39
C GLY A 828 4.34 6.84 -19.73
N HIS A 829 3.99 7.84 -20.54
CA HIS A 829 3.88 9.24 -20.10
C HIS A 829 2.75 9.53 -19.10
N VAL A 830 1.82 8.60 -18.89
CA VAL A 830 0.78 8.77 -17.87
C VAL A 830 1.38 8.91 -16.46
N GLN A 831 2.63 8.43 -16.27
CA GLN A 831 3.42 8.60 -15.04
C GLN A 831 3.68 10.06 -14.66
N GLN A 832 3.51 11.03 -15.56
CA GLN A 832 3.63 12.45 -15.20
C GLN A 832 2.48 12.94 -14.31
N GLY A 833 1.35 12.22 -14.32
CA GLY A 833 0.12 12.58 -13.62
C GLY A 833 -0.66 13.69 -14.32
N TYR A 834 -1.98 13.64 -14.21
CA TYR A 834 -2.86 14.72 -14.67
C TYR A 834 -2.97 15.83 -13.62
N THR A 835 -3.17 15.43 -12.38
CA THR A 835 -3.33 16.31 -11.21
C THR A 835 -2.25 15.94 -10.19
N PRO A 836 -1.53 16.91 -9.61
CA PRO A 836 -0.52 16.62 -8.60
C PRO A 836 -1.14 16.01 -7.34
N SER A 837 -0.47 15.01 -6.76
CA SER A 837 -0.81 14.45 -5.46
C SER A 837 -0.77 15.54 -4.38
N ALA A 838 -1.52 15.36 -3.30
CA ALA A 838 -1.55 16.32 -2.21
C ALA A 838 -0.16 16.55 -1.60
N HIS A 839 0.66 15.51 -1.55
CA HIS A 839 2.05 15.59 -1.09
C HIS A 839 2.89 16.50 -2.00
N ASP A 840 2.84 16.30 -3.32
CA ASP A 840 3.54 17.16 -4.28
C ASP A 840 3.09 18.63 -4.19
N ARG A 841 1.79 18.88 -3.97
CA ARG A 841 1.29 20.26 -3.80
C ARG A 841 1.84 20.94 -2.56
N VAL A 842 1.85 20.25 -1.42
CA VAL A 842 2.41 20.78 -0.16
C VAL A 842 3.91 21.01 -0.29
N MET A 843 4.63 20.05 -0.87
CA MET A 843 6.07 20.15 -1.07
C MET A 843 6.47 21.24 -2.05
N ALA A 844 5.69 21.46 -3.11
CA ALA A 844 5.90 22.56 -4.04
C ALA A 844 5.83 23.91 -3.33
N VAL A 845 4.83 24.13 -2.46
CA VAL A 845 4.75 25.35 -1.65
C VAL A 845 5.97 25.47 -0.73
N ARG A 846 6.32 24.41 0.00
CA ARG A 846 7.46 24.43 0.93
C ARG A 846 8.78 24.77 0.24
N PHE A 847 9.10 24.11 -0.87
CA PHE A 847 10.36 24.32 -1.58
C PHE A 847 10.43 25.69 -2.23
N SER A 848 9.36 26.09 -2.92
CA SER A 848 9.36 27.34 -3.66
C SER A 848 9.37 28.57 -2.76
N LEU A 849 8.70 28.53 -1.60
CA LEU A 849 8.76 29.63 -0.65
C LEU A 849 10.11 29.71 0.07
N LYS A 850 10.72 28.58 0.44
CA LYS A 850 12.10 28.58 0.95
C LYS A 850 13.09 29.11 -0.10
N ALA A 851 12.92 28.77 -1.37
CA ALA A 851 13.75 29.32 -2.45
C ALA A 851 13.60 30.85 -2.56
N MET A 852 12.39 31.38 -2.39
CA MET A 852 12.16 32.82 -2.37
C MET A 852 12.80 33.50 -1.15
N GLU A 853 12.67 32.89 0.05
CA GLU A 853 13.32 33.39 1.27
C GLU A 853 14.84 33.44 1.13
N PHE A 854 15.44 32.45 0.45
CA PHE A 854 16.86 32.46 0.13
C PHE A 854 17.23 33.66 -0.76
N ILE A 855 16.46 33.93 -1.82
CA ILE A 855 16.67 35.07 -2.73
C ILE A 855 16.56 36.40 -1.97
N GLU A 856 15.53 36.56 -1.12
CA GLU A 856 15.34 37.76 -0.30
C GLU A 856 16.51 37.96 0.67
N ALA A 857 16.95 36.88 1.32
CA ALA A 857 18.00 36.93 2.33
C ALA A 857 19.38 37.24 1.71
N TRP A 858 19.67 36.71 0.51
CA TRP A 858 20.88 37.04 -0.27
C TRP A 858 20.91 38.52 -0.68
N ASN A 859 19.77 39.04 -1.14
CA ASN A 859 19.63 40.45 -1.53
C ASN A 859 19.52 41.42 -0.33
N GLY A 860 19.62 40.93 0.91
CA GLY A 860 19.64 41.80 2.10
C GLY A 860 18.28 42.41 2.48
N CYS A 861 17.17 41.78 2.09
CA CYS A 861 15.83 42.26 2.45
C CYS A 861 15.58 42.25 3.98
N TYR A 862 16.25 41.35 4.69
CA TYR A 862 16.15 41.16 6.14
C TYR A 862 17.40 41.59 6.90
N SER A 863 17.23 42.15 8.09
CA SER A 863 18.35 42.36 9.02
C SER A 863 18.92 41.01 9.50
N LYS A 864 20.19 40.97 9.94
CA LYS A 864 20.83 39.72 10.43
C LYS A 864 20.06 39.05 11.58
N LYS A 865 19.27 39.80 12.37
CA LYS A 865 18.44 39.25 13.45
C LYS A 865 17.08 38.69 12.97
N GLU A 866 16.60 39.10 11.80
CA GLU A 866 15.34 38.65 11.20
C GLU A 866 15.54 37.50 10.21
N ARG A 867 16.80 37.24 9.81
CA ARG A 867 17.16 36.11 8.95
C ARG A 867 16.91 34.80 9.70
N LYS A 868 16.05 33.97 9.11
CA LYS A 868 15.77 32.60 9.60
C LYS A 868 16.60 31.53 8.87
N LEU A 869 17.23 31.89 7.76
CA LEU A 869 18.10 31.03 6.97
C LEU A 869 19.56 31.43 7.20
N GLU A 870 20.39 30.45 7.53
CA GLU A 870 21.83 30.58 7.40
C GLU A 870 22.19 30.50 5.91
N ILE A 871 22.91 31.51 5.42
CA ILE A 871 23.33 31.59 4.02
C ILE A 871 24.84 31.37 4.02
N ASP A 872 25.29 30.37 3.27
CA ASP A 872 26.70 30.15 2.97
C ASP A 872 27.22 31.19 1.95
N ASP A 873 28.50 31.19 1.60
CA ASP A 873 29.10 32.16 0.66
C ASP A 873 28.71 31.95 -0.82
N HIS A 874 27.60 31.25 -1.10
CA HIS A 874 27.22 30.79 -2.44
C HIS A 874 25.82 31.27 -2.86
N SER A 875 25.75 32.07 -3.93
CA SER A 875 24.50 32.62 -4.49
C SER A 875 23.70 31.65 -5.36
N GLN A 876 24.33 30.58 -5.85
CA GLN A 876 23.74 29.65 -6.83
C GLN A 876 23.68 28.24 -6.25
N VAL A 877 22.47 27.82 -5.92
CA VAL A 877 22.23 26.65 -5.07
C VAL A 877 21.11 25.78 -5.61
N VAL A 878 21.14 24.50 -5.23
CA VAL A 878 20.02 23.57 -5.40
C VAL A 878 19.37 23.42 -4.04
N ILE A 879 18.06 23.62 -3.96
CA ILE A 879 17.29 23.31 -2.76
C ILE A 879 16.96 21.82 -2.76
N GLY A 880 17.18 21.15 -1.65
CA GLY A 880 16.87 19.73 -1.53
C GLY A 880 16.62 19.28 -0.11
N ILE A 881 16.12 18.05 0.00
CA ILE A 881 15.95 17.37 1.28
C ILE A 881 17.10 16.40 1.48
N HIS A 882 17.80 16.55 2.61
CA HIS A 882 18.71 15.54 3.15
C HIS A 882 18.25 15.22 4.57
N GLY A 883 17.53 14.11 4.77
CA GLY A 883 16.89 13.87 6.06
C GLY A 883 15.73 14.85 6.30
N ASP A 884 15.79 15.70 7.34
CA ASP A 884 14.74 16.71 7.66
C ASP A 884 15.07 18.12 7.19
N THR A 885 16.35 18.40 6.97
CA THR A 885 16.82 19.74 6.65
C THR A 885 16.59 19.98 5.17
N VAL A 886 15.82 21.03 4.91
CA VAL A 886 15.81 21.63 3.58
C VAL A 886 17.10 22.42 3.48
N GLU A 887 18.03 21.91 2.68
CA GLU A 887 19.38 22.44 2.54
C GLU A 887 19.54 23.11 1.18
N PHE A 888 20.33 24.17 1.17
CA PHE A 888 20.78 24.84 -0.04
C PHE A 888 22.21 24.44 -0.31
N THR A 889 22.42 23.61 -1.33
CA THR A 889 23.75 23.13 -1.66
C THR A 889 24.29 23.83 -2.91
N CYS A 890 25.53 24.30 -2.84
CA CYS A 890 26.19 24.98 -3.96
C CYS A 890 26.24 24.10 -5.22
N ILE A 891 25.83 24.67 -6.35
CA ILE A 891 25.75 23.95 -7.63
C ILE A 891 27.10 23.39 -8.07
N LYS A 892 28.19 24.15 -7.91
CA LYS A 892 29.53 23.71 -8.32
C LYS A 892 29.96 22.45 -7.56
N LYS A 893 29.76 22.46 -6.24
CA LYS A 893 30.07 21.31 -5.38
C LYS A 893 29.28 20.09 -5.85
N LEU A 894 27.96 20.21 -6.01
CA LEU A 894 27.11 19.10 -6.45
C LEU A 894 27.51 18.57 -7.83
N TYR A 895 27.80 19.46 -8.78
CA TYR A 895 28.16 19.07 -10.15
C TYR A 895 29.50 18.31 -10.18
N ASP A 896 30.50 18.79 -9.45
CA ASP A 896 31.84 18.18 -9.41
C ASP A 896 31.85 16.86 -8.63
N THR A 897 31.17 16.79 -7.47
CA THR A 897 31.27 15.64 -6.57
C THR A 897 30.16 14.62 -6.77
N GLU A 898 28.92 15.05 -6.92
CA GLU A 898 27.73 14.19 -6.83
C GLU A 898 27.06 13.90 -8.17
N ALA A 899 27.24 14.72 -9.21
CA ALA A 899 26.60 14.49 -10.50
C ALA A 899 27.34 13.44 -11.34
N ASN A 900 26.59 12.52 -11.93
CA ASN A 900 27.01 11.73 -13.08
C ASN A 900 26.35 12.31 -14.33
N VAL A 901 27.07 13.20 -15.01
CA VAL A 901 26.57 13.96 -16.16
C VAL A 901 26.21 13.04 -17.34
N LEU A 902 27.02 11.99 -17.58
CA LEU A 902 26.77 11.04 -18.67
C LEU A 902 25.44 10.30 -18.50
N LEU A 903 25.13 9.89 -17.27
CA LEU A 903 23.88 9.20 -16.94
C LEU A 903 22.74 10.14 -16.54
N ARG A 904 23.00 11.46 -16.50
CA ARG A 904 22.05 12.50 -16.07
C ARG A 904 21.38 12.16 -14.73
N LYS A 905 22.19 11.81 -13.73
CA LYS A 905 21.71 11.51 -12.36
C LYS A 905 22.71 11.83 -11.27
N GLY A 906 22.27 11.85 -10.01
CA GLY A 906 23.16 11.76 -8.85
C GLY A 906 23.91 10.43 -8.76
N LYS A 907 25.13 10.45 -8.20
CA LYS A 907 25.93 9.26 -7.87
C LYS A 907 25.39 8.55 -6.62
N THR A 908 24.81 9.30 -5.69
CA THR A 908 24.29 8.78 -4.43
C THR A 908 22.97 8.04 -4.64
N VAL A 909 22.91 6.79 -4.19
CA VAL A 909 21.71 5.94 -4.24
C VAL A 909 21.13 5.84 -2.82
N HIS A 910 20.16 6.69 -2.49
CA HIS A 910 19.58 6.77 -1.14
C HIS A 910 18.45 5.76 -0.89
N TRP A 911 18.08 4.95 -1.90
CA TRP A 911 16.95 4.00 -1.85
C TRP A 911 17.34 2.53 -1.66
N THR A 912 18.58 2.23 -1.28
CA THR A 912 19.07 0.85 -1.09
C THR A 912 18.25 0.05 -0.07
N ASN A 913 17.84 0.67 1.03
CA ASN A 913 16.99 0.04 2.05
C ASN A 913 15.65 -0.44 1.46
N MET A 914 15.07 0.29 0.49
CA MET A 914 13.82 -0.13 -0.16
C MET A 914 14.01 -1.42 -0.97
N ILE A 915 15.17 -1.56 -1.63
CA ILE A 915 15.51 -2.77 -2.39
C ILE A 915 15.67 -3.97 -1.46
N GLU A 916 16.39 -3.80 -0.34
CA GLU A 916 16.60 -4.86 0.64
C GLU A 916 15.27 -5.35 1.23
N VAL A 917 14.43 -4.42 1.70
CA VAL A 917 13.12 -4.73 2.24
C VAL A 917 12.21 -5.38 1.20
N SER A 918 12.21 -4.88 -0.05
CA SER A 918 11.43 -5.48 -1.12
C SER A 918 11.83 -6.93 -1.38
N ASN A 919 13.13 -7.24 -1.41
CA ASN A 919 13.64 -8.60 -1.63
C ASN A 919 13.32 -9.55 -0.46
N ILE A 920 13.34 -9.04 0.77
CA ILE A 920 12.87 -9.79 1.95
C ILE A 920 11.40 -10.16 1.74
N LEU A 921 10.54 -9.16 1.50
CA LEU A 921 9.09 -9.33 1.49
C LEU A 921 8.55 -9.99 0.22
N SER A 922 9.32 -10.05 -0.88
CA SER A 922 8.93 -10.77 -2.10
C SER A 922 9.26 -12.27 -2.03
N GLY A 923 10.13 -12.68 -1.09
CA GLY A 923 10.62 -14.05 -0.96
C GLY A 923 11.90 -14.32 -1.75
N ARG A 924 12.41 -13.34 -2.50
CA ARG A 924 13.67 -13.46 -3.25
C ARG A 924 14.87 -13.74 -2.33
N SER A 925 14.90 -13.13 -1.15
CA SER A 925 15.95 -13.40 -0.15
C SER A 925 15.82 -14.78 0.53
N LEU A 926 14.64 -15.41 0.52
CA LEU A 926 14.46 -16.76 1.08
C LEU A 926 15.12 -17.81 0.17
N LEU A 927 14.97 -17.68 -1.15
CA LEU A 927 15.63 -18.58 -2.11
C LEU A 927 17.14 -18.57 -1.98
N ASN A 928 17.73 -17.38 -1.84
CA ASN A 928 19.17 -17.24 -1.66
C ASN A 928 19.68 -17.85 -0.35
N LYS A 929 18.82 -18.03 0.66
CA LYS A 929 19.16 -18.77 1.87
C LYS A 929 19.10 -20.27 1.62
N GLU A 930 18.06 -20.77 0.94
CA GLU A 930 17.91 -22.19 0.59
C GLU A 930 19.06 -22.71 -0.28
N GLU A 931 19.60 -21.92 -1.22
CA GLU A 931 20.75 -22.31 -2.07
C GLU A 931 22.11 -22.31 -1.34
N ARG A 932 22.20 -21.72 -0.13
CA ARG A 932 23.46 -21.62 0.64
C ARG A 932 23.64 -22.74 1.65
N TYR A 933 22.60 -23.53 1.88
CA TYR A 933 22.63 -24.78 2.65
C TYR A 933 22.59 -25.96 1.68
#